data_AF-A0A7X7KL15-F1
#
_entry.id   AF-A0A7X7KL15-F1
#
_cell.length_a   1.000
_cell.length_b   1.000
_cell.length_c   1.000
_cell.angle_alpha   90.00
_cell.angle_beta   90.00
_cell.angle_gamma   90.00
#
_symmetry.space_group_name_H-M   'P 1'
#
loop_
_entity.id
_entity.type
_entity.pdbx_description
1 polymer ?
#
loop_
_entity_poly.entity_id
_entity_poly.type
_entity_poly.pdbx_seq_one_letter_code
_entity_poly.pdbx_strand_id
1 'polypeptide(L)'
;MRTTPKFFLCLLLAAAAAMSGLCVHGAPELATLQQAVRAKAEVTRLAREAELLPPDIAAPMRRLLDRAEAERVAANAFLTRDHYEASTAAFRSAAALYGKALDGRRILDGLAAARDRVERARLLADDLATPEQMREARQQVLNAEDLAYEGHVELATADLCKAAAALEALVVVDEATTLDVAVAARTAMLSARAQVRDLPEGNPGQPHASIDFRTWLCRCALPERLCHALRAEAAATRALEERAYGHARILFSEARKHYVGAAEVQIRRDAAAALGRTARDAMALADRAFATDVRTAAFERGRQALADADSALAQESLRKASRLYSLAVEYFAAAQSEAALADGYARALRAWTAAQAAARPDILEAHAPEAAAEARQMAASAEASAEAGDTMGAIDGLQAAAAALQAASAQALTAANADRTAPLVAATEEAIDRGSAFAAEDLLKTLEAIAPAEPRLERLRARVRVISGLKRTLELDLGNGVRLDLVLLRPGRFLMGSTNAEDEGPVHEVVISQPFYLGRYEVTQAQWQVVMGSNPSWFKGDRRPVEQVSWRECLEFIRRLNRMGLGTFRLPTEAEWEYACRAGSAAMYSVGDRHEDLVECAWYHANSGNCTHEVGQRRPNAWGLHDMHGNVWEWCHDRYGTYTSGPAVDPRGVDGDARPLGQALWADVAGRYTAVQDLRVGRGGSWCDDATSCTSAHRDENPASTRSPSLGLRLAYTPPPSGAAGHAERAPGTHPGKPAADETPEAQ
;
A
#
# COMPACT_ATOMS: atom_id res chain seq x y z
N MET A 1 18.07 56.42 15.30
CA MET A 1 18.66 55.26 14.59
C MET A 1 17.71 54.84 13.47
N ARG A 2 18.03 55.23 12.24
CA ARG A 2 17.51 54.76 10.94
C ARG A 2 18.02 55.78 9.93
N THR A 3 19.12 55.49 9.25
CA THR A 3 19.65 56.32 8.16
C THR A 3 19.87 55.43 6.95
N THR A 4 19.32 55.90 5.84
CA THR A 4 19.03 55.17 4.61
C THR A 4 20.27 55.02 3.69
N PRO A 5 20.30 54.01 2.79
CA PRO A 5 21.44 53.75 1.89
C PRO A 5 21.71 54.85 0.86
N LYS A 6 20.79 55.80 0.67
CA LYS A 6 20.94 56.92 -0.28
C LYS A 6 21.96 57.98 0.17
N PHE A 7 22.25 58.10 1.48
CA PHE A 7 23.25 59.05 1.98
C PHE A 7 24.69 58.57 1.72
N PHE A 8 24.91 57.25 1.72
CA PHE A 8 26.21 56.64 1.42
C PHE A 8 26.54 56.67 -0.08
N LEU A 9 25.52 56.58 -0.95
CA LEU A 9 25.69 56.64 -2.41
C LEU A 9 26.09 58.04 -2.90
N CYS A 10 25.57 59.11 -2.27
CA CYS A 10 25.98 60.49 -2.58
C CYS A 10 27.41 60.81 -2.08
N LEU A 11 27.85 60.23 -0.95
CA LEU A 11 29.22 60.36 -0.44
C LEU A 11 30.24 59.60 -1.31
N LEU A 12 29.87 58.44 -1.84
CA LEU A 12 30.71 57.65 -2.76
C LEU A 12 30.81 58.29 -4.15
N LEU A 13 29.74 58.89 -4.67
CA LEU A 13 29.78 59.65 -5.93
C LEU A 13 30.57 60.96 -5.81
N ALA A 14 30.55 61.62 -4.64
CA ALA A 14 31.40 62.78 -4.36
C ALA A 14 32.89 62.41 -4.20
N ALA A 15 33.19 61.25 -3.59
CA ALA A 15 34.56 60.73 -3.49
C ALA A 15 35.11 60.26 -4.84
N ALA A 16 34.26 59.68 -5.70
CA ALA A 16 34.61 59.32 -7.07
C ALA A 16 34.85 60.57 -7.95
N ALA A 17 34.04 61.63 -7.79
CA ALA A 17 34.24 62.90 -8.50
C ALA A 17 35.52 63.65 -8.06
N ALA A 18 35.92 63.53 -6.78
CA ALA A 18 37.19 64.09 -6.28
C ALA A 18 38.43 63.31 -6.79
N MET A 19 38.28 62.02 -7.11
CA MET A 19 39.35 61.16 -7.63
C MET A 19 39.56 61.27 -9.16
N SER A 20 38.57 61.78 -9.90
CA SER A 20 38.66 61.97 -11.36
C SER A 20 39.25 63.33 -11.79
N GLY A 21 39.46 64.27 -10.86
CA GLY A 21 39.85 65.66 -11.16
C GLY A 21 41.34 66.03 -10.95
N LEU A 22 42.22 65.10 -10.58
CA LEU A 22 43.61 65.40 -10.19
C LEU A 22 44.63 64.68 -11.07
N CYS A 23 44.52 64.88 -12.38
CA CYS A 23 45.62 64.70 -13.32
C CYS A 23 45.94 66.02 -14.03
N VAL A 24 46.07 67.14 -13.31
CA VAL A 24 46.59 68.38 -13.90
C VAL A 24 47.41 69.16 -12.86
N HIS A 25 48.72 69.26 -13.15
CA HIS A 25 49.72 70.19 -12.62
C HIS A 25 50.36 69.94 -11.23
N GLY A 26 51.47 69.18 -11.27
CA GLY A 26 52.80 69.58 -10.81
C GLY A 26 52.99 70.24 -9.42
N ALA A 27 53.21 69.43 -8.39
CA ALA A 27 54.25 69.59 -7.34
C ALA A 27 54.27 68.34 -6.43
N PRO A 28 55.42 67.67 -6.14
CA PRO A 28 55.39 66.28 -5.63
C PRO A 28 55.42 66.09 -4.10
N GLU A 29 55.54 67.12 -3.25
CA GLU A 29 56.03 66.89 -1.88
C GLU A 29 55.02 67.05 -0.73
N LEU A 30 53.79 67.55 -0.96
CA LEU A 30 52.80 67.78 0.12
C LEU A 30 51.53 66.90 0.06
N ALA A 31 51.26 66.20 -1.05
CA ALA A 31 50.07 65.36 -1.20
C ALA A 31 50.17 63.98 -0.53
N THR A 32 51.39 63.49 -0.25
CA THR A 32 51.65 62.12 0.21
C THR A 32 51.39 61.92 1.71
N LEU A 33 51.71 62.92 2.55
CA LEU A 33 51.51 62.83 4.01
C LEU A 33 50.02 62.84 4.41
N GLN A 34 49.20 63.69 3.77
CA GLN A 34 47.75 63.73 4.04
C GLN A 34 47.03 62.46 3.57
N GLN A 35 47.47 61.85 2.46
CA GLN A 35 46.95 60.58 1.97
C GLN A 35 47.33 59.42 2.92
N ALA A 36 48.55 59.42 3.46
CA ALA A 36 48.98 58.44 4.46
C ALA A 36 48.22 58.59 5.79
N VAL A 37 47.95 59.82 6.25
CA VAL A 37 47.15 60.08 7.46
C VAL A 37 45.69 59.64 7.29
N ARG A 38 45.11 59.79 6.09
CA ARG A 38 43.75 59.32 5.79
C ARG A 38 43.66 57.79 5.69
N ALA A 39 44.63 57.14 5.07
CA ALA A 39 44.71 55.67 5.04
C ALA A 39 44.88 55.08 6.46
N LYS A 40 45.67 55.74 7.32
CA LYS A 40 45.84 55.37 8.74
C LYS A 40 44.52 55.45 9.53
N ALA A 41 43.72 56.50 9.30
CA ALA A 41 42.41 56.63 9.96
C ALA A 41 41.44 55.51 9.54
N GLU A 42 41.48 55.11 8.27
CA GLU A 42 40.59 54.08 7.72
C GLU A 42 40.95 52.67 8.22
N VAL A 43 42.24 52.33 8.32
CA VAL A 43 42.71 51.05 8.90
C VAL A 43 42.39 50.97 10.39
N THR A 44 42.56 52.07 11.13
CA THR A 44 42.22 52.11 12.56
C THR A 44 40.72 51.96 12.79
N ARG A 45 39.89 52.46 11.86
CA ARG A 45 38.42 52.29 11.89
C ARG A 45 38.03 50.84 11.63
N LEU A 46 38.61 50.21 10.60
CA LEU A 46 38.35 48.81 10.24
C LEU A 46 38.83 47.83 11.33
N ALA A 47 39.93 48.13 12.02
CA ALA A 47 40.41 47.34 13.15
C ALA A 47 39.44 47.35 14.34
N ARG A 48 38.79 48.50 14.63
CA ARG A 48 37.74 48.59 15.67
C ARG A 48 36.45 47.91 15.28
N GLU A 49 36.09 47.95 14.00
CA GLU A 49 34.90 47.25 13.49
C GLU A 49 35.08 45.71 13.48
N ALA A 50 36.32 45.23 13.32
CA ALA A 50 36.65 43.80 13.39
C ALA A 50 36.55 43.21 14.81
N GLU A 51 36.67 44.02 15.88
CA GLU A 51 36.49 43.57 17.27
C GLU A 51 35.04 43.22 17.63
N LEU A 52 34.08 43.57 16.76
CA LEU A 52 32.66 43.26 16.91
C LEU A 52 32.24 41.95 16.23
N LEU A 53 33.19 41.22 15.61
CA LEU A 53 32.96 39.96 14.90
C LEU A 53 33.23 38.74 15.79
N PRO A 54 32.59 37.57 15.52
CA PRO A 54 32.84 36.33 16.26
C PRO A 54 34.33 35.89 16.23
N PRO A 55 34.84 35.22 17.29
CA PRO A 55 36.27 34.98 17.51
C PRO A 55 36.98 34.27 16.34
N ASP A 56 36.25 33.37 15.68
CA ASP A 56 36.74 32.48 14.63
C ASP A 56 37.06 33.22 13.32
N ILE A 57 36.38 34.36 13.10
CA ILE A 57 36.58 35.25 11.94
C ILE A 57 37.50 36.42 12.30
N ALA A 58 37.45 36.89 13.55
CA ALA A 58 38.31 37.95 14.05
C ALA A 58 39.79 37.52 14.13
N ALA A 59 40.10 36.27 14.43
CA ALA A 59 41.47 35.81 14.63
C ALA A 59 42.37 35.82 13.37
N PRO A 60 41.91 35.39 12.17
CA PRO A 60 42.68 35.56 10.94
C PRO A 60 42.81 37.04 10.52
N MET A 61 41.75 37.84 10.71
CA MET A 61 41.77 39.28 10.42
C MET A 61 42.76 40.04 11.31
N ARG A 62 42.84 39.69 12.60
CA ARG A 62 43.83 40.27 13.52
C ARG A 62 45.26 39.97 13.10
N ARG A 63 45.57 38.72 12.73
CA ARG A 63 46.92 38.35 12.25
C ARG A 63 47.33 39.09 10.98
N LEU A 64 46.37 39.37 10.09
CA LEU A 64 46.60 40.16 8.87
C LEU A 64 46.78 41.65 9.15
N LEU A 65 46.01 42.21 10.09
CA LEU A 65 46.15 43.59 10.53
C LEU A 65 47.45 43.81 11.31
N ASP A 66 47.81 42.89 12.21
CA ASP A 66 49.07 42.90 12.97
C ASP A 66 50.28 42.79 12.03
N ARG A 67 50.17 42.00 10.96
CA ARG A 67 51.20 41.90 9.91
C ARG A 67 51.29 43.16 9.06
N ALA A 68 50.18 43.79 8.71
CA ALA A 68 50.15 45.07 8.00
C ALA A 68 50.71 46.23 8.87
N GLU A 69 50.47 46.18 10.19
CA GLU A 69 51.05 47.10 11.17
C GLU A 69 52.57 46.88 11.33
N ALA A 70 53.03 45.62 11.35
CA ALA A 70 54.45 45.27 11.40
C ALA A 70 55.19 45.67 10.11
N GLU A 71 54.58 45.47 8.94
CA GLU A 71 55.11 45.89 7.65
C GLU A 71 55.11 47.43 7.51
N ARG A 72 54.16 48.14 8.15
CA ARG A 72 54.15 49.62 8.28
C ARG A 72 55.30 50.14 9.15
N VAL A 73 55.60 49.47 10.26
CA VAL A 73 56.72 49.85 11.14
C VAL A 73 58.06 49.62 10.43
N ALA A 74 58.15 48.56 9.62
CA ALA A 74 59.30 48.33 8.74
C ALA A 74 59.41 49.39 7.62
N ALA A 75 58.28 49.82 7.03
CA ALA A 75 58.24 50.83 5.96
C ALA A 75 58.60 52.25 6.42
N ASN A 76 58.48 52.57 7.72
CA ASN A 76 58.87 53.88 8.26
C ASN A 76 60.39 54.01 8.51
N ALA A 77 61.17 52.92 8.44
CA ALA A 77 62.59 52.93 8.79
C ALA A 77 63.52 53.22 7.59
N PHE A 78 63.17 52.88 6.36
CA PHE A 78 64.01 53.12 5.18
C PHE A 78 63.16 53.31 3.91
N LEU A 79 63.15 54.53 3.37
CA LEU A 79 62.39 54.92 2.17
C LEU A 79 63.21 54.75 0.88
N THR A 80 62.59 54.17 -0.15
CA THR A 80 62.86 54.50 -1.57
C THR A 80 61.54 54.60 -2.33
N ARG A 81 61.49 55.46 -3.37
CA ARG A 81 60.29 55.77 -4.18
C ARG A 81 59.63 54.54 -4.81
N ASP A 82 60.43 53.56 -5.24
CA ASP A 82 59.94 52.33 -5.88
C ASP A 82 59.20 51.41 -4.89
N HIS A 83 59.61 51.40 -3.62
CA HIS A 83 58.91 50.64 -2.57
C HIS A 83 57.57 51.29 -2.18
N TYR A 84 57.45 52.62 -2.30
CA TYR A 84 56.21 53.35 -2.05
C TYR A 84 55.15 53.10 -3.14
N GLU A 85 55.56 53.06 -4.41
CA GLU A 85 54.67 52.73 -5.53
C GLU A 85 54.20 51.26 -5.48
N ALA A 86 55.09 50.33 -5.09
CA ALA A 86 54.77 48.90 -4.91
C ALA A 86 53.77 48.65 -3.77
N SER A 87 53.97 49.27 -2.59
CA SER A 87 53.01 49.15 -1.47
C SER A 87 51.65 49.78 -1.79
N THR A 88 51.63 50.90 -2.51
CA THR A 88 50.38 51.58 -2.91
C THR A 88 49.60 50.77 -3.96
N ALA A 89 50.30 50.08 -4.87
CA ALA A 89 49.69 49.18 -5.86
C ALA A 89 49.15 47.88 -5.22
N ALA A 90 49.83 47.34 -4.21
CA ALA A 90 49.38 46.21 -3.41
C ALA A 90 48.10 46.54 -2.61
N PHE A 91 48.04 47.72 -1.98
CA PHE A 91 46.84 48.18 -1.26
C PHE A 91 45.62 48.41 -2.16
N ARG A 92 45.80 48.96 -3.37
CA ARG A 92 44.70 49.12 -4.34
C ARG A 92 44.19 47.79 -4.88
N SER A 93 45.09 46.82 -5.09
CA SER A 93 44.74 45.48 -5.55
C SER A 93 44.01 44.68 -4.46
N ALA A 94 44.43 44.81 -3.20
CA ALA A 94 43.75 44.22 -2.05
C ALA A 94 42.34 44.82 -1.82
N ALA A 95 42.17 46.14 -1.97
CA ALA A 95 40.87 46.81 -1.88
C ALA A 95 39.92 46.42 -3.04
N ALA A 96 40.45 46.23 -4.24
CA ALA A 96 39.68 45.76 -5.41
C ALA A 96 39.24 44.28 -5.28
N LEU A 97 40.07 43.44 -4.66
CA LEU A 97 39.72 42.05 -4.31
C LEU A 97 38.69 41.99 -3.16
N TYR A 98 38.80 42.89 -2.17
CA TYR A 98 37.82 43.05 -1.08
C TYR A 98 36.43 43.46 -1.62
N GLY A 99 36.39 44.37 -2.60
CA GLY A 99 35.14 44.78 -3.26
C GLY A 99 34.46 43.64 -4.04
N LYS A 100 35.25 42.73 -4.64
CA LYS A 100 34.72 41.54 -5.34
C LYS A 100 34.33 40.40 -4.41
N ALA A 101 34.93 40.29 -3.22
CA ALA A 101 34.53 39.34 -2.19
C ALA A 101 33.20 39.74 -1.50
N LEU A 102 32.90 41.03 -1.43
CA LEU A 102 31.65 41.56 -0.86
C LEU A 102 30.40 41.30 -1.72
N ASP A 103 30.54 40.94 -3.00
CA ASP A 103 29.41 40.52 -3.85
C ASP A 103 28.99 39.05 -3.68
N GLY A 104 29.70 38.27 -2.85
CA GLY A 104 29.28 36.92 -2.47
C GLY A 104 28.00 36.88 -1.61
N ARG A 105 27.66 37.99 -0.93
CA ARG A 105 26.47 38.07 -0.09
C ARG A 105 25.17 38.21 -0.90
N ARG A 106 25.21 38.81 -2.09
CA ARG A 106 24.03 38.95 -2.95
C ARG A 106 23.61 37.62 -3.59
N ILE A 107 24.57 36.72 -3.80
CA ILE A 107 24.36 35.35 -4.31
C ILE A 107 23.90 34.43 -3.18
N LEU A 108 24.49 34.54 -1.98
CA LEU A 108 24.07 33.75 -0.82
C LEU A 108 22.70 34.18 -0.26
N ASP A 109 22.40 35.48 -0.20
CA ASP A 109 21.07 35.99 0.18
C ASP A 109 20.03 35.65 -0.91
N GLY A 110 20.44 35.58 -2.18
CA GLY A 110 19.60 35.12 -3.29
C GLY A 110 19.29 33.61 -3.23
N LEU A 111 20.27 32.78 -2.88
CA LEU A 111 20.11 31.33 -2.70
C LEU A 111 19.34 30.99 -1.42
N ALA A 112 19.54 31.75 -0.33
CA ALA A 112 18.77 31.61 0.91
C ALA A 112 17.32 32.07 0.70
N ALA A 113 17.07 33.16 -0.01
CA ALA A 113 15.72 33.60 -0.38
C ALA A 113 15.02 32.66 -1.38
N ALA A 114 15.77 32.02 -2.29
CA ALA A 114 15.24 30.98 -3.18
C ALA A 114 14.89 29.71 -2.41
N ARG A 115 15.74 29.28 -1.46
CA ARG A 115 15.48 28.14 -0.57
C ARG A 115 14.26 28.36 0.34
N ASP A 116 14.12 29.57 0.90
CA ASP A 116 12.96 29.98 1.71
C ASP A 116 11.67 30.16 0.89
N ARG A 117 11.77 30.43 -0.42
CA ARG A 117 10.63 30.47 -1.34
C ARG A 117 10.21 29.07 -1.79
N VAL A 118 11.16 28.16 -1.97
CA VAL A 118 10.89 26.74 -2.27
C VAL A 118 10.24 26.05 -1.07
N GLU A 119 10.68 26.31 0.17
CA GLU A 119 9.99 25.77 1.34
C GLU A 119 8.64 26.43 1.63
N ARG A 120 8.47 27.73 1.36
CA ARG A 120 7.15 28.37 1.44
C ARG A 120 6.19 27.90 0.35
N ALA A 121 6.67 27.63 -0.86
CA ALA A 121 5.86 27.05 -1.94
C ALA A 121 5.48 25.59 -1.65
N ARG A 122 6.32 24.85 -0.93
CA ARG A 122 6.03 23.49 -0.45
C ARG A 122 4.99 23.48 0.67
N LEU A 123 5.03 24.46 1.57
CA LEU A 123 4.05 24.65 2.66
C LEU A 123 2.71 25.26 2.22
N LEU A 124 2.67 25.95 1.07
CA LEU A 124 1.44 26.51 0.48
C LEU A 124 0.77 25.58 -0.53
N ALA A 125 1.39 24.44 -0.87
CA ALA A 125 0.85 23.46 -1.81
C ALA A 125 -0.10 22.43 -1.17
N ASP A 126 -0.32 22.48 0.15
CA ASP A 126 -1.22 21.56 0.85
C ASP A 126 -2.64 22.10 1.06
N ASP A 127 -2.97 23.35 0.72
CA ASP A 127 -4.37 23.80 0.71
C ASP A 127 -4.60 24.95 -0.29
N LEU A 128 -5.36 24.64 -1.35
CA LEU A 128 -6.10 25.56 -2.25
C LEU A 128 -5.30 26.55 -3.14
N ALA A 129 -5.04 26.18 -4.41
CA ALA A 129 -4.67 27.14 -5.48
C ALA A 129 -5.37 26.81 -6.82
N THR A 130 -5.75 27.83 -7.60
CA THR A 130 -6.57 27.71 -8.82
C THR A 130 -5.74 27.50 -10.12
N PRO A 131 -6.34 26.97 -11.22
CA PRO A 131 -5.62 26.57 -12.44
C PRO A 131 -4.85 27.69 -13.17
N GLU A 132 -5.28 28.95 -13.06
CA GLU A 132 -4.58 30.10 -13.66
C GLU A 132 -3.26 30.42 -12.95
N GLN A 133 -3.19 30.20 -11.63
CA GLN A 133 -1.97 30.38 -10.84
C GLN A 133 -0.94 29.28 -11.13
N MET A 134 -1.39 28.08 -11.48
CA MET A 134 -0.53 26.96 -11.93
C MET A 134 0.06 27.19 -13.33
N ARG A 135 -0.67 27.86 -14.24
CA ARG A 135 -0.15 28.27 -15.57
C ARG A 135 0.94 29.34 -15.44
N GLU A 136 0.73 30.32 -14.57
CA GLU A 136 1.70 31.40 -14.35
C GLU A 136 2.96 30.88 -13.64
N ALA A 137 2.83 29.95 -12.69
CA ALA A 137 3.96 29.26 -12.08
C ALA A 137 4.76 28.41 -13.08
N ARG A 138 4.09 27.69 -14.01
CA ARG A 138 4.76 26.95 -15.09
C ARG A 138 5.51 27.86 -16.07
N GLN A 139 4.93 29.01 -16.42
CA GLN A 139 5.60 29.99 -17.28
C GLN A 139 6.83 30.62 -16.58
N GLN A 140 6.78 30.83 -15.27
CA GLN A 140 7.91 31.36 -14.50
C GLN A 140 9.04 30.33 -14.27
N VAL A 141 8.72 29.03 -14.23
CA VAL A 141 9.71 27.95 -14.21
C VAL A 141 10.38 27.78 -15.57
N LEU A 142 9.63 27.85 -16.67
CA LEU A 142 10.18 27.84 -18.04
C LEU A 142 11.07 29.06 -18.31
N ASN A 143 10.72 30.24 -17.78
CA ASN A 143 11.55 31.44 -17.88
C ASN A 143 12.82 31.39 -17.00
N ALA A 144 12.91 30.45 -16.04
CA ALA A 144 14.12 30.23 -15.24
C ALA A 144 15.14 29.31 -15.95
N GLU A 145 14.68 28.49 -16.90
CA GLU A 145 15.54 27.67 -17.77
C GLU A 145 16.28 28.51 -18.84
N ASP A 146 15.80 29.72 -19.14
CA ASP A 146 16.44 30.67 -20.07
C ASP A 146 17.62 31.46 -19.47
N LEU A 147 17.91 31.33 -18.17
CA LEU A 147 19.16 31.82 -17.57
C LEU A 147 20.37 30.90 -17.85
N ALA A 148 20.17 29.86 -18.67
CA ALA A 148 21.22 28.98 -19.17
C ALA A 148 22.13 29.63 -20.24
N TYR A 149 22.04 30.93 -20.50
CA TYR A 149 22.88 31.60 -21.49
C TYR A 149 24.11 32.29 -20.89
N GLU A 150 25.26 31.83 -21.40
CA GLU A 150 26.56 32.50 -21.48
C GLU A 150 27.51 32.36 -20.28
N GLY A 151 28.32 31.29 -20.34
CA GLY A 151 29.78 31.40 -20.55
C GLY A 151 30.66 32.02 -19.46
N HIS A 152 30.11 32.78 -18.51
CA HIS A 152 30.90 33.66 -17.65
C HIS A 152 31.38 33.01 -16.36
N VAL A 153 30.78 31.92 -15.89
CA VAL A 153 31.28 31.20 -14.70
C VAL A 153 32.50 30.34 -15.04
N GLU A 154 32.51 29.67 -16.20
CA GLU A 154 33.70 28.94 -16.67
C GLU A 154 34.82 29.90 -17.07
N LEU A 155 34.53 31.06 -17.68
CA LEU A 155 35.54 32.07 -18.00
C LEU A 155 36.09 32.78 -16.75
N ALA A 156 35.24 33.12 -15.77
CA ALA A 156 35.70 33.76 -14.53
C ALA A 156 36.52 32.79 -13.67
N THR A 157 36.14 31.51 -13.62
CA THR A 157 36.96 30.46 -12.99
C THR A 157 38.25 30.25 -13.80
N ALA A 158 38.19 30.44 -15.13
CA ALA A 158 39.35 30.39 -16.01
C ALA A 158 40.34 31.55 -15.80
N ASP A 159 39.85 32.76 -15.60
CA ASP A 159 40.72 33.90 -15.36
C ASP A 159 41.23 33.93 -13.92
N LEU A 160 40.46 33.40 -12.95
CA LEU A 160 40.86 33.29 -11.54
C LEU A 160 41.98 32.27 -11.30
N CYS A 161 41.96 31.06 -11.88
CA CYS A 161 43.14 30.18 -11.76
C CYS A 161 44.30 30.54 -12.70
N LYS A 162 44.10 31.40 -13.74
CA LYS A 162 45.23 32.01 -14.48
C LYS A 162 45.90 33.09 -13.61
N ALA A 163 45.11 33.89 -12.89
CA ALA A 163 45.60 34.85 -11.91
C ALA A 163 46.26 34.17 -10.70
N ALA A 164 45.71 33.05 -10.21
CA ALA A 164 46.31 32.26 -9.13
C ALA A 164 47.63 31.60 -9.57
N ALA A 165 47.71 31.06 -10.80
CA ALA A 165 48.96 30.51 -11.33
C ALA A 165 50.02 31.59 -11.61
N ALA A 166 49.60 32.79 -12.01
CA ALA A 166 50.50 33.95 -12.14
C ALA A 166 51.00 34.46 -10.77
N LEU A 167 50.17 34.38 -9.72
CA LEU A 167 50.56 34.68 -8.34
C LEU A 167 51.49 33.61 -7.74
N GLU A 168 51.27 32.32 -8.02
CA GLU A 168 52.19 31.24 -7.64
C GLU A 168 53.55 31.34 -8.35
N ALA A 169 53.58 31.92 -9.57
CA ALA A 169 54.81 32.16 -10.33
C ALA A 169 55.57 33.42 -9.87
N LEU A 170 54.89 34.39 -9.24
CA LEU A 170 55.47 35.64 -8.74
C LEU A 170 55.97 35.54 -7.29
N VAL A 171 55.59 34.48 -6.56
CA VAL A 171 56.15 34.13 -5.25
C VAL A 171 57.25 33.08 -5.45
N VAL A 172 58.29 33.45 -6.19
CA VAL A 172 59.62 32.85 -6.02
C VAL A 172 60.44 33.89 -5.28
N VAL A 173 60.25 33.92 -3.96
CA VAL A 173 61.35 34.28 -3.08
C VAL A 173 62.22 33.03 -3.03
N ASP A 174 63.46 33.17 -3.48
CA ASP A 174 64.51 32.18 -3.34
C ASP A 174 64.84 32.01 -1.84
N GLU A 175 63.95 31.35 -1.10
CA GLU A 175 64.30 30.66 0.13
C GLU A 175 64.51 29.21 -0.25
N ALA A 176 65.74 28.73 -0.04
CA ALA A 176 66.20 27.39 -0.35
C ALA A 176 65.07 26.36 -0.18
N THR A 177 64.53 25.83 -1.29
CA THR A 177 63.44 24.86 -1.22
C THR A 177 63.96 23.65 -0.46
N THR A 178 63.51 23.48 0.79
CA THR A 178 63.99 22.40 1.64
C THR A 178 63.38 21.07 1.20
N LEU A 179 64.06 19.98 1.57
CA LEU A 179 63.55 18.61 1.39
C LEU A 179 62.10 18.48 1.91
N ASP A 180 61.75 19.17 3.01
CA ASP A 180 60.42 19.14 3.63
C ASP A 180 59.32 19.63 2.69
N VAL A 181 59.57 20.67 1.89
CA VAL A 181 58.59 21.21 0.94
C VAL A 181 58.38 20.26 -0.25
N ALA A 182 59.44 19.60 -0.72
CA ALA A 182 59.34 18.58 -1.76
C ALA A 182 58.61 17.32 -1.25
N VAL A 183 58.85 16.92 0.00
CA VAL A 183 58.14 15.81 0.67
C VAL A 183 56.66 16.15 0.86
N ALA A 184 56.31 17.38 1.26
CA ALA A 184 54.91 17.80 1.36
C ALA A 184 54.17 17.74 0.01
N ALA A 185 54.82 18.18 -1.08
CA ALA A 185 54.27 18.07 -2.43
C ALA A 185 54.07 16.61 -2.86
N ARG A 186 55.04 15.73 -2.55
CA ARG A 186 54.94 14.28 -2.78
C ARG A 186 53.77 13.65 -2.01
N THR A 187 53.61 13.98 -0.73
CA THR A 187 52.50 13.49 0.10
C THR A 187 51.15 13.92 -0.48
N ALA A 188 51.02 15.19 -0.89
CA ALA A 188 49.79 15.68 -1.51
C ALA A 188 49.49 15.01 -2.88
N MET A 189 50.53 14.68 -3.65
CA MET A 189 50.42 13.91 -4.89
C MET A 189 49.96 12.47 -4.62
N LEU A 190 50.57 11.78 -3.65
CA LEU A 190 50.21 10.40 -3.29
C LEU A 190 48.75 10.30 -2.83
N SER A 191 48.25 11.30 -2.08
CA SER A 191 46.84 11.38 -1.72
C SER A 191 45.91 11.51 -2.94
N ALA A 192 46.33 12.24 -3.99
CA ALA A 192 45.57 12.33 -5.23
C ALA A 192 45.66 11.02 -6.06
N ARG A 193 46.84 10.39 -6.12
CA ARG A 193 47.06 9.11 -6.79
C ARG A 193 46.19 7.99 -6.19
N ALA A 194 46.00 8.00 -4.87
CA ALA A 194 45.13 7.03 -4.19
C ALA A 194 43.68 7.05 -4.71
N GLN A 195 43.18 8.19 -5.21
CA GLN A 195 41.81 8.32 -5.72
C GLN A 195 41.59 7.65 -7.09
N VAL A 196 42.67 7.28 -7.79
CA VAL A 196 42.64 6.70 -9.13
C VAL A 196 43.37 5.36 -9.24
N ARG A 197 43.71 4.76 -8.10
CA ARG A 197 44.54 3.56 -7.99
C ARG A 197 44.02 2.35 -8.77
N ASP A 198 42.69 2.27 -8.93
CA ASP A 198 42.02 1.13 -9.55
C ASP A 198 41.72 1.34 -11.05
N LEU A 199 42.21 2.44 -11.65
CA LEU A 199 41.97 2.76 -13.05
C LEU A 199 43.05 2.14 -13.96
N PRO A 200 42.68 1.58 -15.13
CA PRO A 200 43.63 0.94 -16.04
C PRO A 200 44.60 1.97 -16.67
N GLU A 201 45.89 1.68 -16.60
CA GLU A 201 46.95 2.47 -17.24
C GLU A 201 46.92 2.22 -18.76
N GLY A 202 46.59 3.23 -19.56
CA GLY A 202 46.60 3.12 -21.03
C GLY A 202 47.98 3.32 -21.65
N ASN A 203 48.22 2.70 -22.80
CA ASN A 203 49.45 2.85 -23.57
C ASN A 203 49.40 4.18 -24.37
N PRO A 204 50.32 5.14 -24.15
CA PRO A 204 50.21 6.48 -24.71
C PRO A 204 50.56 6.58 -26.20
N GLY A 205 49.61 7.06 -27.00
CA GLY A 205 49.87 7.67 -28.32
C GLY A 205 50.52 9.05 -28.18
N GLN A 206 51.19 9.50 -29.25
CA GLN A 206 52.12 10.65 -29.31
C GLN A 206 51.60 12.01 -28.76
N PRO A 207 52.51 12.92 -28.34
CA PRO A 207 52.17 14.15 -27.64
C PRO A 207 51.56 15.23 -28.56
N HIS A 208 50.46 15.84 -28.12
CA HIS A 208 49.98 17.10 -28.68
C HIS A 208 50.70 18.28 -27.99
N ALA A 209 51.56 18.98 -28.74
CA ALA A 209 52.17 20.21 -28.30
C ALA A 209 51.16 21.38 -28.33
N SER A 210 51.27 22.30 -27.35
CA SER A 210 50.60 23.62 -27.32
C SER A 210 49.07 23.64 -27.09
N ILE A 211 48.59 23.08 -25.97
CA ILE A 211 47.21 23.31 -25.48
C ILE A 211 47.29 23.88 -24.05
N ASP A 212 46.58 25.00 -23.80
CA ASP A 212 46.42 25.58 -22.45
C ASP A 212 45.91 24.53 -21.47
N PHE A 213 46.48 24.46 -20.27
CA PHE A 213 46.25 23.43 -19.25
C PHE A 213 44.76 23.21 -18.95
N ARG A 214 43.93 24.26 -18.97
CA ARG A 214 42.47 24.12 -18.81
C ARG A 214 41.76 23.52 -20.02
N THR A 215 42.17 23.91 -21.21
CA THR A 215 41.63 23.34 -22.44
C THR A 215 42.04 21.87 -22.58
N TRP A 216 43.24 21.54 -22.12
CA TRP A 216 43.77 20.17 -22.00
C TRP A 216 42.95 19.34 -20.98
N LEU A 217 42.68 19.90 -19.79
CA LEU A 217 41.80 19.32 -18.76
C LEU A 217 40.34 19.13 -19.19
N CYS A 218 39.92 19.67 -20.32
CA CYS A 218 38.57 19.46 -20.86
C CYS A 218 38.54 18.48 -22.05
N ARG A 219 39.69 18.20 -22.69
CA ARG A 219 39.75 17.43 -23.94
C ARG A 219 40.44 16.08 -23.85
N CYS A 220 41.38 15.89 -22.92
CA CYS A 220 42.13 14.64 -22.83
C CYS A 220 41.35 13.53 -22.12
N ALA A 221 41.35 12.34 -22.74
CA ALA A 221 40.72 11.14 -22.24
C ALA A 221 41.39 10.66 -20.93
N LEU A 222 40.66 9.90 -20.12
CA LEU A 222 41.15 9.36 -18.84
C LEU A 222 42.53 8.66 -18.95
N PRO A 223 42.80 7.80 -19.96
CA PRO A 223 44.08 7.10 -20.07
C PRO A 223 45.27 8.03 -20.34
N GLU A 224 45.05 9.09 -21.12
CA GLU A 224 46.09 10.08 -21.40
C GLU A 224 46.52 10.81 -20.13
N ARG A 225 45.56 11.20 -19.27
CA ARG A 225 45.84 11.90 -18.01
C ARG A 225 46.63 11.06 -17.04
N LEU A 226 46.27 9.78 -16.90
CA LEU A 226 47.00 8.84 -16.05
C LEU A 226 48.43 8.67 -16.54
N CYS A 227 48.63 8.54 -17.86
CA CYS A 227 49.98 8.49 -18.43
C CYS A 227 50.80 9.75 -18.12
N HIS A 228 50.22 10.95 -18.24
CA HIS A 228 50.90 12.20 -17.93
C HIS A 228 51.24 12.30 -16.43
N ALA A 229 50.33 11.88 -15.55
CA ALA A 229 50.56 11.85 -14.10
C ALA A 229 51.74 10.94 -13.73
N LEU A 230 51.77 9.72 -14.27
CA LEU A 230 52.82 8.73 -14.04
C LEU A 230 54.19 9.21 -14.55
N ARG A 231 54.22 9.85 -15.73
CA ARG A 231 55.46 10.43 -16.28
C ARG A 231 55.99 11.57 -15.41
N ALA A 232 55.13 12.48 -14.97
CA ALA A 232 55.49 13.58 -14.08
C ALA A 232 55.96 13.07 -12.70
N GLU A 233 55.31 12.03 -12.16
CA GLU A 233 55.72 11.38 -10.90
C GLU A 233 57.11 10.72 -11.02
N ALA A 234 57.37 10.00 -12.12
CA ALA A 234 58.67 9.39 -12.37
C ALA A 234 59.79 10.44 -12.56
N ALA A 235 59.49 11.57 -13.22
CA ALA A 235 60.42 12.68 -13.34
C ALA A 235 60.67 13.38 -11.99
N ALA A 236 59.61 13.57 -11.18
CA ALA A 236 59.72 14.16 -9.85
C ALA A 236 60.59 13.31 -8.91
N THR A 237 60.46 11.99 -8.99
CA THR A 237 61.24 11.04 -8.20
C THR A 237 62.73 11.12 -8.52
N ARG A 238 63.08 11.18 -9.82
CA ARG A 238 64.47 11.37 -10.26
C ARG A 238 65.05 12.72 -9.80
N ALA A 239 64.29 13.80 -9.93
CA ALA A 239 64.71 15.12 -9.43
C ALA A 239 64.94 15.14 -7.91
N LEU A 240 64.20 14.33 -7.15
CA LEU A 240 64.37 14.17 -5.71
C LEU A 240 65.67 13.42 -5.38
N GLU A 241 66.00 12.36 -6.14
CA GLU A 241 67.26 11.61 -6.02
C GLU A 241 68.49 12.48 -6.30
N GLU A 242 68.37 13.38 -7.29
CA GLU A 242 69.40 14.36 -7.67
C GLU A 242 69.50 15.55 -6.71
N ARG A 243 68.70 15.58 -5.63
CA ARG A 243 68.61 16.69 -4.66
C ARG A 243 68.17 18.03 -5.28
N ALA A 244 67.52 17.99 -6.43
CA ALA A 244 66.92 19.15 -7.09
C ALA A 244 65.52 19.43 -6.52
N TYR A 245 65.45 19.80 -5.23
CA TYR A 245 64.20 19.88 -4.47
C TYR A 245 63.16 20.86 -5.05
N GLY A 246 63.61 21.99 -5.62
CA GLY A 246 62.73 22.93 -6.32
C GLY A 246 62.06 22.32 -7.56
N HIS A 247 62.81 21.54 -8.34
CA HIS A 247 62.32 20.85 -9.54
C HIS A 247 61.38 19.70 -9.16
N ALA A 248 61.76 18.88 -8.17
CA ALA A 248 60.93 17.80 -7.64
C ALA A 248 59.56 18.31 -7.16
N ARG A 249 59.52 19.43 -6.44
CA ARG A 249 58.27 20.07 -5.98
C ARG A 249 57.33 20.42 -7.14
N ILE A 250 57.86 21.03 -8.20
CA ILE A 250 57.07 21.43 -9.39
C ILE A 250 56.47 20.20 -10.07
N LEU A 251 57.29 19.17 -10.31
CA LEU A 251 56.85 17.94 -10.97
C LEU A 251 55.86 17.13 -10.12
N PHE A 252 56.01 17.09 -8.78
CA PHE A 252 55.00 16.48 -7.90
C PHE A 252 53.67 17.25 -7.94
N SER A 253 53.71 18.58 -8.01
CA SER A 253 52.50 19.42 -8.18
C SER A 253 51.83 19.17 -9.53
N GLU A 254 52.61 19.01 -10.60
CA GLU A 254 52.13 18.66 -11.94
C GLU A 254 51.50 17.25 -11.98
N ALA A 255 52.17 16.25 -11.41
CA ALA A 255 51.62 14.89 -11.27
C ALA A 255 50.30 14.89 -10.48
N ARG A 256 50.25 15.62 -9.35
CA ARG A 256 49.03 15.79 -8.56
C ARG A 256 47.88 16.38 -9.38
N LYS A 257 48.15 17.43 -10.16
CA LYS A 257 47.16 18.08 -11.03
C LYS A 257 46.57 17.10 -12.03
N HIS A 258 47.40 16.23 -12.62
CA HIS A 258 46.93 15.19 -13.54
C HIS A 258 46.11 14.10 -12.86
N TYR A 259 46.49 13.64 -11.66
CA TYR A 259 45.72 12.67 -10.89
C TYR A 259 44.35 13.22 -10.46
N VAL A 260 44.28 14.46 -9.97
CA VAL A 260 43.01 15.13 -9.66
C VAL A 260 42.14 15.25 -10.91
N GLY A 261 42.72 15.67 -12.03
CA GLY A 261 42.02 15.78 -13.30
C GLY A 261 41.53 14.43 -13.87
N ALA A 262 42.18 13.32 -13.54
CA ALA A 262 41.74 11.98 -13.90
C ALA A 262 40.56 11.53 -13.01
N ALA A 263 40.63 11.77 -11.69
CA ALA A 263 39.53 11.51 -10.77
C ALA A 263 38.25 12.27 -11.15
N GLU A 264 38.37 13.54 -11.55
CA GLU A 264 37.22 14.33 -12.03
C GLU A 264 36.54 13.76 -13.28
N VAL A 265 37.33 13.25 -14.24
CA VAL A 265 36.80 12.61 -15.44
C VAL A 265 36.10 11.30 -15.10
N GLN A 266 36.69 10.51 -14.19
CA GLN A 266 36.09 9.27 -13.69
C GLN A 266 34.74 9.54 -13.02
N ILE A 267 34.67 10.52 -12.11
CA ILE A 267 33.41 10.92 -11.45
C ILE A 267 32.34 11.30 -12.49
N ARG A 268 32.70 12.05 -13.53
CA ARG A 268 31.75 12.43 -14.60
C ARG A 268 31.29 11.22 -15.41
N ARG A 269 32.17 10.26 -15.66
CA ARG A 269 31.85 9.02 -16.37
C ARG A 269 30.89 8.15 -15.55
N ASP A 270 31.14 8.01 -14.25
CA ASP A 270 30.28 7.28 -13.33
C ASP A 270 28.90 7.93 -13.20
N ALA A 271 28.85 9.26 -13.14
CA ALA A 271 27.60 10.03 -13.14
C ALA A 271 26.81 9.83 -14.45
N ALA A 272 27.46 9.92 -15.61
CA ALA A 272 26.82 9.67 -16.90
C ALA A 272 26.30 8.22 -17.01
N ALA A 273 27.09 7.24 -16.56
CA ALA A 273 26.69 5.84 -16.55
C ALA A 273 25.50 5.57 -15.59
N ALA A 274 25.45 6.27 -14.45
CA ALA A 274 24.31 6.22 -13.54
C ALA A 274 23.04 6.78 -14.18
N LEU A 275 23.13 7.96 -14.84
CA LEU A 275 22.00 8.52 -15.60
C LEU A 275 21.55 7.59 -16.72
N GLY A 276 22.47 6.92 -17.42
CA GLY A 276 22.13 5.93 -18.45
C GLY A 276 21.37 4.71 -17.89
N ARG A 277 21.67 4.28 -16.66
CA ARG A 277 20.85 3.25 -15.98
C ARG A 277 19.46 3.78 -15.69
N THR A 278 19.34 4.96 -15.10
CA THR A 278 18.05 5.61 -14.81
C THR A 278 17.20 5.78 -16.07
N ALA A 279 17.79 6.20 -17.20
CA ALA A 279 17.09 6.37 -18.46
C ALA A 279 16.55 5.03 -19.01
N ARG A 280 17.31 3.94 -18.89
CA ARG A 280 16.87 2.60 -19.28
C ARG A 280 15.77 2.06 -18.36
N ASP A 281 15.85 2.31 -17.06
CA ASP A 281 14.79 1.96 -16.11
C ASP A 281 13.51 2.74 -16.40
N ALA A 282 13.63 4.04 -16.70
CA ALA A 282 12.51 4.88 -17.11
C ALA A 282 11.87 4.41 -18.43
N MET A 283 12.68 3.97 -19.40
CA MET A 283 12.19 3.35 -20.64
C MET A 283 11.38 2.09 -20.33
N ALA A 284 11.89 1.20 -19.49
CA ALA A 284 11.20 -0.05 -19.12
C ALA A 284 9.90 0.19 -18.33
N LEU A 285 9.84 1.26 -17.53
CA LEU A 285 8.60 1.71 -16.88
C LEU A 285 7.60 2.26 -17.89
N ALA A 286 8.06 3.12 -18.81
CA ALA A 286 7.22 3.68 -19.86
C ALA A 286 6.66 2.60 -20.78
N ASP A 287 7.48 1.62 -21.16
CA ASP A 287 7.06 0.52 -22.03
C ASP A 287 5.97 -0.35 -21.39
N ARG A 288 6.07 -0.61 -20.08
CA ARG A 288 5.04 -1.33 -19.31
C ARG A 288 3.75 -0.54 -19.08
N ALA A 289 3.81 0.79 -19.16
CA ALA A 289 2.63 1.63 -18.98
C ALA A 289 1.68 1.60 -20.19
N PHE A 290 2.17 1.20 -21.38
CA PHE A 290 1.33 1.08 -22.55
C PHE A 290 0.64 -0.28 -22.61
N ALA A 291 -0.69 -0.28 -22.59
CA ALA A 291 -1.51 -1.48 -22.79
C ALA A 291 -1.57 -1.96 -24.25
N THR A 292 -1.10 -1.14 -25.20
CA THR A 292 -1.08 -1.42 -26.64
C THR A 292 0.34 -1.31 -27.19
N ASP A 293 0.60 -1.84 -28.38
CA ASP A 293 1.92 -1.73 -29.03
C ASP A 293 2.21 -0.33 -29.61
N VAL A 294 1.23 0.57 -29.61
CA VAL A 294 1.37 1.92 -30.17
C VAL A 294 2.07 2.82 -29.15
N ARG A 295 3.30 3.25 -29.47
CA ARG A 295 4.10 4.14 -28.62
C ARG A 295 3.87 5.61 -29.00
N THR A 296 3.87 6.50 -28.00
CA THR A 296 3.66 7.92 -28.26
C THR A 296 4.91 8.59 -28.83
N ALA A 297 4.72 9.79 -29.40
CA ALA A 297 5.84 10.60 -29.90
C ALA A 297 6.84 10.97 -28.79
N ALA A 298 6.41 11.05 -27.53
CA ALA A 298 7.31 11.24 -26.39
C ALA A 298 8.19 10.01 -26.17
N PHE A 299 7.62 8.81 -26.21
CA PHE A 299 8.38 7.56 -26.06
C PHE A 299 9.44 7.40 -27.16
N GLU A 300 9.08 7.68 -28.41
CA GLU A 300 10.01 7.61 -29.54
C GLU A 300 11.15 8.62 -29.45
N ARG A 301 10.86 9.86 -29.03
CA ARG A 301 11.89 10.87 -28.75
C ARG A 301 12.81 10.45 -27.61
N GLY A 302 12.27 9.79 -26.57
CA GLY A 302 13.05 9.21 -25.48
C GLY A 302 14.03 8.14 -25.96
N ARG A 303 13.58 7.21 -26.82
CA ARG A 303 14.44 6.18 -27.41
C ARG A 303 15.58 6.78 -28.24
N GLN A 304 15.26 7.79 -29.07
CA GLN A 304 16.28 8.47 -29.87
C GLN A 304 17.30 9.20 -28.99
N ALA A 305 16.84 9.94 -27.97
CA ALA A 305 17.71 10.65 -27.04
C ALA A 305 18.63 9.69 -26.26
N LEU A 306 18.12 8.51 -25.88
CA LEU A 306 18.90 7.46 -25.23
C LEU A 306 20.01 6.91 -26.16
N ALA A 307 19.68 6.62 -27.43
CA ALA A 307 20.66 6.16 -28.42
C ALA A 307 21.75 7.21 -28.69
N ASP A 308 21.36 8.49 -28.79
CA ASP A 308 22.31 9.59 -28.97
C ASP A 308 23.20 9.81 -27.73
N ALA A 309 22.66 9.56 -26.53
CA ALA A 309 23.41 9.61 -25.27
C ALA A 309 24.47 8.50 -25.19
N ASP A 310 24.09 7.26 -25.55
CA ASP A 310 25.02 6.12 -25.59
C ASP A 310 26.16 6.37 -26.60
N SER A 311 25.84 6.94 -27.76
CA SER A 311 26.85 7.35 -28.76
C SER A 311 27.77 8.46 -28.24
N ALA A 312 27.22 9.46 -27.55
CA ALA A 312 28.02 10.52 -26.92
C ALA A 312 28.93 10.00 -25.80
N LEU A 313 28.47 9.00 -25.04
CA LEU A 313 29.26 8.34 -23.99
C LEU A 313 30.42 7.55 -24.60
N ALA A 314 30.18 6.82 -25.70
CA ALA A 314 31.22 6.09 -26.43
C ALA A 314 32.31 7.01 -27.01
N GLN A 315 31.95 8.25 -27.34
CA GLN A 315 32.88 9.29 -27.81
C GLN A 315 33.55 10.09 -26.66
N GLU A 316 33.39 9.66 -25.40
CA GLU A 316 33.89 10.36 -24.20
C GLU A 316 33.37 11.81 -24.07
N SER A 317 32.24 12.12 -24.71
CA SER A 317 31.57 13.43 -24.62
C SER A 317 30.64 13.48 -23.40
N LEU A 318 31.22 13.35 -22.21
CA LEU A 318 30.49 13.09 -20.96
C LEU A 318 29.41 14.14 -20.64
N ARG A 319 29.68 15.42 -20.89
CA ARG A 319 28.67 16.49 -20.70
C ARG A 319 27.46 16.33 -21.61
N LYS A 320 27.70 15.97 -22.88
CA LYS A 320 26.64 15.75 -23.88
C LYS A 320 25.84 14.50 -23.52
N ALA A 321 26.53 13.42 -23.15
CA ALA A 321 25.90 12.17 -22.71
C ALA A 321 24.96 12.39 -21.51
N SER A 322 25.44 13.04 -20.43
CA SER A 322 24.61 13.32 -19.25
C SER A 322 23.37 14.14 -19.59
N ARG A 323 23.50 15.19 -20.43
CA ARG A 323 22.34 16.01 -20.85
C ARG A 323 21.32 15.18 -21.63
N LEU A 324 21.76 14.34 -22.56
CA LEU A 324 20.87 13.52 -23.37
C LEU A 324 20.19 12.40 -22.57
N TYR A 325 20.90 11.78 -21.61
CA TYR A 325 20.27 10.82 -20.70
C TYR A 325 19.18 11.47 -19.83
N SER A 326 19.42 12.66 -19.27
CA SER A 326 18.39 13.39 -18.54
C SER A 326 17.17 13.71 -19.41
N LEU A 327 17.40 14.17 -20.64
CA LEU A 327 16.33 14.43 -21.60
C LEU A 327 15.54 13.16 -21.96
N ALA A 328 16.21 12.02 -22.08
CA ALA A 328 15.54 10.73 -22.31
C ALA A 328 14.63 10.36 -21.13
N VAL A 329 15.09 10.55 -19.88
CA VAL A 329 14.27 10.33 -18.67
C VAL A 329 13.00 11.20 -18.70
N GLU A 330 13.13 12.49 -19.03
CA GLU A 330 11.99 13.41 -19.14
C GLU A 330 10.98 12.96 -20.20
N TYR A 331 11.45 12.55 -21.38
CA TYR A 331 10.59 12.03 -22.43
C TYR A 331 9.86 10.74 -22.03
N PHE A 332 10.52 9.81 -21.33
CA PHE A 332 9.87 8.61 -20.83
C PHE A 332 8.87 8.89 -19.70
N ALA A 333 9.12 9.89 -18.85
CA ALA A 333 8.16 10.33 -17.84
C ALA A 333 6.92 10.98 -18.48
N ALA A 334 7.12 11.78 -19.54
CA ALA A 334 6.02 12.33 -20.33
C ALA A 334 5.19 11.22 -21.00
N ALA A 335 5.85 10.22 -21.59
CA ALA A 335 5.17 9.07 -22.19
C ALA A 335 4.33 8.27 -21.18
N GLN A 336 4.82 8.09 -19.95
CA GLN A 336 4.04 7.45 -18.88
C GLN A 336 2.79 8.27 -18.51
N SER A 337 2.92 9.59 -18.44
CA SER A 337 1.80 10.48 -18.14
C SER A 337 0.74 10.42 -19.25
N GLU A 338 1.15 10.42 -20.51
CA GLU A 338 0.27 10.27 -21.67
C GLU A 338 -0.46 8.92 -21.66
N ALA A 339 0.25 7.82 -21.35
CA ALA A 339 -0.35 6.48 -21.23
C ALA A 339 -1.42 6.44 -20.13
N ALA A 340 -1.12 7.01 -18.95
CA ALA A 340 -2.06 7.05 -17.83
C ALA A 340 -3.34 7.83 -18.15
N LEU A 341 -3.23 8.93 -18.90
CA LEU A 341 -4.37 9.72 -19.37
C LEU A 341 -5.22 8.94 -20.38
N ALA A 342 -4.59 8.27 -21.36
CA ALA A 342 -5.30 7.45 -22.34
C ALA A 342 -6.09 6.32 -21.67
N ASP A 343 -5.47 5.62 -20.71
CA ASP A 343 -6.11 4.58 -19.93
C ASP A 343 -7.24 5.11 -19.04
N GLY A 344 -7.03 6.29 -18.42
CA GLY A 344 -8.04 6.99 -17.64
C GLY A 344 -9.27 7.33 -18.48
N TYR A 345 -9.06 7.88 -19.67
CA TYR A 345 -10.12 8.21 -20.62
C TYR A 345 -10.88 6.96 -21.07
N ALA A 346 -10.17 5.89 -21.43
CA ALA A 346 -10.78 4.62 -21.81
C ALA A 346 -11.64 4.02 -20.68
N ARG A 347 -11.21 4.13 -19.41
CA ARG A 347 -12.01 3.73 -18.25
C ARG A 347 -13.26 4.59 -18.08
N ALA A 348 -13.13 5.90 -18.17
CA ALA A 348 -14.25 6.83 -18.05
C ALA A 348 -15.31 6.57 -19.14
N LEU A 349 -14.88 6.36 -20.38
CA LEU A 349 -15.77 6.02 -21.49
C LEU A 349 -16.51 4.70 -21.24
N ARG A 350 -15.82 3.65 -20.78
CA ARG A 350 -16.47 2.38 -20.41
C ARG A 350 -17.51 2.56 -19.29
N ALA A 351 -17.21 3.40 -18.30
CA ALA A 351 -18.15 3.71 -17.21
C ALA A 351 -19.41 4.40 -17.74
N TRP A 352 -19.24 5.37 -18.64
CA TRP A 352 -20.35 6.05 -19.33
C TRP A 352 -21.19 5.07 -20.14
N THR A 353 -20.58 4.23 -20.99
CA THR A 353 -21.31 3.21 -21.76
C THR A 353 -22.04 2.21 -20.87
N ALA A 354 -21.42 1.77 -19.77
CA ALA A 354 -22.07 0.88 -18.82
C ALA A 354 -23.26 1.54 -18.11
N ALA A 355 -23.15 2.83 -17.75
CA ALA A 355 -24.26 3.60 -17.19
C ALA A 355 -25.43 3.72 -18.19
N GLN A 356 -25.13 3.98 -19.46
CA GLN A 356 -26.14 4.00 -20.53
C GLN A 356 -26.83 2.64 -20.71
N ALA A 357 -26.06 1.54 -20.71
CA ALA A 357 -26.61 0.19 -20.88
C ALA A 357 -27.47 -0.27 -19.68
N ALA A 358 -27.15 0.19 -18.47
CA ALA A 358 -27.91 -0.13 -17.26
C ALA A 358 -29.20 0.72 -17.12
N ALA A 359 -29.23 1.90 -17.75
CA ALA A 359 -30.39 2.78 -17.71
C ALA A 359 -31.60 2.15 -18.42
N ARG A 360 -32.81 2.39 -17.89
CA ARG A 360 -34.09 2.01 -18.51
C ARG A 360 -34.71 3.25 -19.14
N PRO A 361 -34.59 3.45 -20.47
CA PRO A 361 -34.92 4.74 -21.11
C PRO A 361 -36.39 5.13 -20.92
N ASP A 362 -37.29 4.16 -20.96
CA ASP A 362 -38.73 4.32 -20.73
C ASP A 362 -39.04 4.89 -19.34
N ILE A 363 -38.41 4.35 -18.30
CA ILE A 363 -38.59 4.81 -16.92
C ILE A 363 -37.89 6.16 -16.71
N LEU A 364 -36.70 6.32 -17.27
CA LEU A 364 -35.89 7.52 -17.10
C LEU A 364 -36.57 8.75 -17.72
N GLU A 365 -37.09 8.65 -18.94
CA GLU A 365 -37.79 9.74 -19.62
C GLU A 365 -39.13 10.10 -18.94
N ALA A 366 -39.82 9.11 -18.36
CA ALA A 366 -41.08 9.35 -17.66
C ALA A 366 -40.91 10.05 -16.30
N HIS A 367 -39.80 9.79 -15.59
CA HIS A 367 -39.64 10.18 -14.19
C HIS A 367 -38.45 11.11 -13.88
N ALA A 368 -37.45 11.23 -14.76
CA ALA A 368 -36.31 12.13 -14.57
C ALA A 368 -35.73 12.68 -15.91
N PRO A 369 -36.55 13.27 -16.80
CA PRO A 369 -36.10 13.69 -18.13
C PRO A 369 -35.05 14.81 -18.10
N GLU A 370 -35.19 15.79 -17.19
CA GLU A 370 -34.25 16.91 -17.07
C GLU A 370 -32.86 16.44 -16.64
N ALA A 371 -32.77 15.62 -15.58
CA ALA A 371 -31.50 15.07 -15.10
C ALA A 371 -30.83 14.15 -16.13
N ALA A 372 -31.61 13.40 -16.91
CA ALA A 372 -31.09 12.60 -18.01
C ALA A 372 -30.52 13.47 -19.15
N ALA A 373 -31.18 14.59 -19.47
CA ALA A 373 -30.69 15.55 -20.45
C ALA A 373 -29.38 16.22 -19.99
N GLU A 374 -29.28 16.61 -18.71
CA GLU A 374 -28.06 17.17 -18.12
C GLU A 374 -26.89 16.19 -18.22
N ALA A 375 -27.08 14.92 -17.87
CA ALA A 375 -26.03 13.90 -17.97
C ALA A 375 -25.54 13.72 -19.42
N ARG A 376 -26.45 13.74 -20.41
CA ARG A 376 -26.09 13.69 -21.84
C ARG A 376 -25.33 14.94 -22.28
N GLN A 377 -25.70 16.11 -21.77
CA GLN A 377 -25.00 17.37 -22.06
C GLN A 377 -23.58 17.37 -21.46
N MET A 378 -23.39 16.83 -20.26
CA MET A 378 -22.07 16.66 -19.66
C MET A 378 -21.19 15.74 -20.50
N ALA A 379 -21.73 14.61 -21.01
CA ALA A 379 -21.00 13.72 -21.89
C ALA A 379 -20.60 14.39 -23.22
N ALA A 380 -21.51 15.14 -23.84
CA ALA A 380 -21.21 15.91 -25.05
C ALA A 380 -20.14 16.98 -24.81
N SER A 381 -20.15 17.65 -23.66
CA SER A 381 -19.09 18.58 -23.28
C SER A 381 -17.74 17.88 -23.07
N ALA A 382 -17.75 16.66 -22.52
CA ALA A 382 -16.54 15.87 -22.32
C ALA A 382 -15.93 15.39 -23.64
N GLU A 383 -16.76 15.03 -24.63
CA GLU A 383 -16.32 14.72 -25.99
C GLU A 383 -15.68 15.94 -26.65
N ALA A 384 -16.29 17.13 -26.53
CA ALA A 384 -15.71 18.37 -27.03
C ALA A 384 -14.36 18.70 -26.36
N SER A 385 -14.20 18.46 -25.06
CA SER A 385 -12.91 18.58 -24.36
C SER A 385 -11.86 17.62 -24.91
N ALA A 386 -12.24 16.38 -25.23
CA ALA A 386 -11.32 15.40 -25.83
C ALA A 386 -10.85 15.85 -27.22
N GLU A 387 -11.76 16.36 -28.07
CA GLU A 387 -11.43 16.91 -29.39
C GLU A 387 -10.53 18.14 -29.31
N ALA A 388 -10.69 18.97 -28.27
CA ALA A 388 -9.84 20.13 -28.00
C ALA A 388 -8.47 19.76 -27.41
N GLY A 389 -8.20 18.48 -27.13
CA GLY A 389 -6.94 18.00 -26.52
C GLY A 389 -6.86 18.13 -25.00
N ASP A 390 -7.96 18.47 -24.32
CA ASP A 390 -8.07 18.45 -22.86
C ASP A 390 -8.54 17.08 -22.37
N THR A 391 -7.62 16.12 -22.33
CA THR A 391 -7.93 14.73 -21.92
C THR A 391 -8.39 14.64 -20.46
N MET A 392 -7.87 15.51 -19.57
CA MET A 392 -8.28 15.47 -18.16
C MET A 392 -9.71 16.00 -17.99
N GLY A 393 -10.04 17.14 -18.61
CA GLY A 393 -11.41 17.64 -18.62
C GLY A 393 -12.40 16.64 -19.24
N ALA A 394 -11.97 15.90 -20.26
CA ALA A 394 -12.77 14.84 -20.85
C ALA A 394 -12.98 13.64 -19.91
N ILE A 395 -11.96 13.22 -19.16
CA ILE A 395 -12.08 12.17 -18.14
C ILE A 395 -13.08 12.59 -17.06
N ASP A 396 -12.87 13.78 -16.49
CA ASP A 396 -13.71 14.31 -15.40
C ASP A 396 -15.16 14.47 -15.86
N GLY A 397 -15.36 15.02 -17.07
CA GLY A 397 -16.68 15.20 -17.66
C GLY A 397 -17.41 13.89 -17.93
N LEU A 398 -16.74 12.86 -18.46
CA LEU A 398 -17.33 11.53 -18.67
C LEU A 398 -17.67 10.83 -17.35
N GLN A 399 -16.82 10.96 -16.34
CA GLN A 399 -17.10 10.41 -15.00
C GLN A 399 -18.29 11.10 -14.34
N ALA A 400 -18.36 12.42 -14.42
CA ALA A 400 -19.49 13.21 -13.93
C ALA A 400 -20.79 12.84 -14.67
N ALA A 401 -20.74 12.71 -16.00
CA ALA A 401 -21.88 12.29 -16.81
C ALA A 401 -22.38 10.88 -16.43
N ALA A 402 -21.47 9.92 -16.25
CA ALA A 402 -21.81 8.56 -15.83
C ALA A 402 -22.48 8.54 -14.45
N ALA A 403 -21.92 9.28 -13.48
CA ALA A 403 -22.49 9.39 -12.13
C ALA A 403 -23.86 10.06 -12.14
N ALA A 404 -24.02 11.15 -12.91
CA ALA A 404 -25.29 11.86 -13.06
C ALA A 404 -26.37 10.95 -13.67
N LEU A 405 -26.04 10.19 -14.72
CA LEU A 405 -26.98 9.26 -15.35
C LEU A 405 -27.38 8.11 -14.42
N GLN A 406 -26.44 7.57 -13.63
CA GLN A 406 -26.73 6.55 -12.63
C GLN A 406 -27.66 7.07 -11.53
N ALA A 407 -27.39 8.29 -11.02
CA ALA A 407 -28.23 8.93 -10.02
C ALA A 407 -29.64 9.21 -10.55
N ALA A 408 -29.75 9.77 -11.76
CA ALA A 408 -31.03 10.01 -12.42
C ALA A 408 -31.81 8.70 -12.64
N SER A 409 -31.13 7.62 -13.05
CA SER A 409 -31.73 6.29 -13.22
C SER A 409 -32.24 5.72 -11.90
N ALA A 410 -31.46 5.87 -10.82
CA ALA A 410 -31.86 5.41 -9.48
C ALA A 410 -33.08 6.19 -8.95
N GLN A 411 -33.11 7.50 -9.13
CA GLN A 411 -34.24 8.37 -8.77
C GLN A 411 -35.50 8.00 -9.58
N ALA A 412 -35.36 7.88 -10.90
CA ALA A 412 -36.47 7.51 -11.79
C ALA A 412 -37.06 6.14 -11.43
N LEU A 413 -36.22 5.14 -11.17
CA LEU A 413 -36.67 3.81 -10.76
C LEU A 413 -37.38 3.83 -9.40
N THR A 414 -36.86 4.62 -8.45
CA THR A 414 -37.48 4.78 -7.13
C THR A 414 -38.84 5.48 -7.24
N ALA A 415 -38.95 6.52 -8.08
CA ALA A 415 -40.20 7.23 -8.33
C ALA A 415 -41.24 6.34 -9.03
N ALA A 416 -40.82 5.54 -10.02
CA ALA A 416 -41.70 4.59 -10.70
C ALA A 416 -42.25 3.50 -9.78
N ASN A 417 -41.52 3.15 -8.71
CA ASN A 417 -41.92 2.13 -7.75
C ASN A 417 -42.48 2.72 -6.43
N ALA A 418 -42.79 4.02 -6.37
CA ALA A 418 -43.17 4.71 -5.13
C ALA A 418 -44.28 4.00 -4.34
N ASP A 419 -45.32 3.50 -5.02
CA ASP A 419 -46.45 2.78 -4.41
C ASP A 419 -46.03 1.46 -3.73
N ARG A 420 -44.95 0.83 -4.21
CA ARG A 420 -44.41 -0.43 -3.67
C ARG A 420 -43.37 -0.19 -2.57
N THR A 421 -42.71 0.97 -2.58
CA THR A 421 -41.59 1.29 -1.68
C THR A 421 -42.05 1.43 -0.22
N ALA A 422 -43.13 2.17 0.04
CA ALA A 422 -43.62 2.43 1.40
C ALA A 422 -43.96 1.14 2.20
N PRO A 423 -44.76 0.20 1.66
CA PRO A 423 -45.02 -1.06 2.36
C PRO A 423 -43.77 -1.92 2.58
N LEU A 424 -42.80 -1.92 1.65
CA LEU A 424 -41.55 -2.67 1.82
C LEU A 424 -40.64 -2.07 2.91
N VAL A 425 -40.57 -0.74 3.00
CA VAL A 425 -39.87 -0.06 4.10
C VAL A 425 -40.50 -0.46 5.44
N ALA A 426 -41.82 -0.36 5.57
CA ALA A 426 -42.53 -0.71 6.80
C ALA A 426 -42.30 -2.19 7.19
N ALA A 427 -42.38 -3.10 6.22
CA ALA A 427 -42.10 -4.52 6.44
C ALA A 427 -40.65 -4.76 6.87
N THR A 428 -39.69 -4.02 6.30
CA THR A 428 -38.27 -4.10 6.67
C THR A 428 -38.06 -3.63 8.11
N GLU A 429 -38.67 -2.51 8.50
CA GLU A 429 -38.60 -1.99 9.86
C GLU A 429 -39.23 -2.94 10.88
N GLU A 430 -40.41 -3.50 10.58
CA GLU A 430 -41.07 -4.49 11.41
C GLU A 430 -40.24 -5.78 11.55
N ALA A 431 -39.58 -6.23 10.47
CA ALA A 431 -38.66 -7.36 10.52
C ALA A 431 -37.46 -7.06 11.43
N ILE A 432 -36.90 -5.84 11.35
CA ILE A 432 -35.81 -5.41 12.24
C ILE A 432 -36.27 -5.40 13.69
N ASP A 433 -37.44 -4.82 13.98
CA ASP A 433 -37.94 -4.64 15.33
C ASP A 433 -38.31 -5.98 15.98
N ARG A 434 -38.69 -6.98 15.18
CA ARG A 434 -38.86 -8.38 15.62
C ARG A 434 -37.54 -9.15 15.77
N GLY A 435 -36.39 -8.54 15.49
CA GLY A 435 -35.10 -9.22 15.48
C GLY A 435 -34.94 -10.24 14.34
N SER A 436 -35.80 -10.19 13.32
CA SER A 436 -35.80 -11.12 12.19
C SER A 436 -34.78 -10.68 11.14
N ALA A 437 -33.51 -10.93 11.45
CA ALA A 437 -32.37 -10.52 10.62
C ALA A 437 -32.50 -10.92 9.15
N PHE A 438 -32.96 -12.15 8.92
CA PHE A 438 -33.08 -12.67 7.56
C PHE A 438 -34.21 -12.03 6.76
N ALA A 439 -35.40 -11.88 7.34
CA ALA A 439 -36.50 -11.19 6.67
C ALA A 439 -36.12 -9.73 6.36
N ALA A 440 -35.40 -9.09 7.29
CA ALA A 440 -34.94 -7.73 7.09
C ALA A 440 -33.89 -7.62 5.98
N GLU A 441 -32.95 -8.58 5.85
CA GLU A 441 -31.99 -8.63 4.74
C GLU A 441 -32.67 -8.82 3.37
N ASP A 442 -33.62 -9.74 3.29
CA ASP A 442 -34.30 -10.07 2.02
C ASP A 442 -35.19 -8.91 1.54
N LEU A 443 -35.93 -8.31 2.47
CA LEU A 443 -36.73 -7.11 2.21
C LEU A 443 -35.83 -5.92 1.86
N LEU A 444 -34.69 -5.74 2.53
CA LEU A 444 -33.73 -4.70 2.21
C LEU A 444 -33.13 -4.87 0.81
N LYS A 445 -32.76 -6.09 0.41
CA LYS A 445 -32.28 -6.38 -0.96
C LYS A 445 -33.35 -6.08 -2.01
N THR A 446 -34.59 -6.47 -1.73
CA THR A 446 -35.72 -6.18 -2.62
C THR A 446 -35.92 -4.67 -2.74
N LEU A 447 -35.86 -3.95 -1.61
CA LEU A 447 -35.96 -2.50 -1.56
C LEU A 447 -34.83 -1.82 -2.35
N GLU A 448 -33.59 -2.28 -2.21
CA GLU A 448 -32.43 -1.79 -2.98
C GLU A 448 -32.58 -1.98 -4.49
N ALA A 449 -33.18 -3.10 -4.91
CA ALA A 449 -33.36 -3.40 -6.32
C ALA A 449 -34.45 -2.54 -6.98
N ILE A 450 -35.51 -2.18 -6.26
CA ILE A 450 -36.65 -1.44 -6.83
C ILE A 450 -36.64 0.06 -6.49
N ALA A 451 -35.96 0.46 -5.42
CA ALA A 451 -35.91 1.82 -4.92
C ALA A 451 -34.49 2.19 -4.43
N PRO A 452 -33.48 2.14 -5.31
CA PRO A 452 -32.08 2.37 -4.94
C PRO A 452 -31.80 3.79 -4.41
N ALA A 453 -32.68 4.76 -4.66
CA ALA A 453 -32.57 6.13 -4.17
C ALA A 453 -33.47 6.42 -2.95
N GLU A 454 -34.02 5.40 -2.29
CA GLU A 454 -34.84 5.57 -1.08
C GLU A 454 -33.97 6.16 0.08
N PRO A 455 -34.33 7.32 0.65
CA PRO A 455 -33.50 8.01 1.65
C PRO A 455 -33.31 7.22 2.96
N ARG A 456 -34.22 6.32 3.30
CA ARG A 456 -34.13 5.50 4.53
C ARG A 456 -33.16 4.32 4.40
N LEU A 457 -32.72 4.00 3.20
CA LEU A 457 -32.04 2.74 2.90
C LEU A 457 -30.70 2.62 3.63
N GLU A 458 -29.96 3.72 3.80
CA GLU A 458 -28.73 3.75 4.60
C GLU A 458 -28.99 3.41 6.08
N ARG A 459 -30.03 4.00 6.68
CA ARG A 459 -30.44 3.70 8.06
C ARG A 459 -30.88 2.24 8.21
N LEU A 460 -31.66 1.72 7.25
CA LEU A 460 -32.10 0.33 7.25
C LEU A 460 -30.91 -0.62 7.14
N ARG A 461 -29.95 -0.38 6.23
CA ARG A 461 -28.69 -1.15 6.15
C ARG A 461 -27.98 -1.22 7.48
N ALA A 462 -27.81 -0.08 8.15
CA ALA A 462 -27.14 -0.03 9.45
C ALA A 462 -27.88 -0.87 10.50
N ARG A 463 -29.22 -0.77 10.56
CA ARG A 463 -30.04 -1.53 11.51
C ARG A 463 -30.06 -3.03 11.20
N VAL A 464 -30.17 -3.41 9.92
CA VAL A 464 -30.09 -4.82 9.48
C VAL A 464 -28.74 -5.41 9.85
N ARG A 465 -27.64 -4.69 9.62
CA ARG A 465 -26.30 -5.17 9.98
C ARG A 465 -26.16 -5.52 11.48
N VAL A 466 -26.84 -4.79 12.37
CA VAL A 466 -26.81 -5.05 13.81
C VAL A 466 -27.48 -6.38 14.15
N ILE A 467 -28.57 -6.73 13.48
CA ILE A 467 -29.32 -7.97 13.72
C ILE A 467 -28.76 -9.17 12.93
N SER A 468 -28.10 -8.93 11.79
CA SER A 468 -27.51 -9.92 10.87
C SER A 468 -26.21 -10.61 11.33
N GLY A 469 -25.89 -10.59 12.63
CA GLY A 469 -24.65 -11.17 13.16
C GLY A 469 -24.46 -12.68 12.94
N LEU A 470 -25.47 -13.39 12.42
CA LEU A 470 -25.46 -14.83 12.20
C LEU A 470 -24.91 -15.18 10.80
N LYS A 471 -23.80 -15.92 10.77
CA LYS A 471 -23.21 -16.41 9.51
C LYS A 471 -24.03 -17.55 8.93
N ARG A 472 -24.16 -17.63 7.60
CA ARG A 472 -24.86 -18.74 6.90
C ARG A 472 -24.30 -20.11 7.27
N THR A 473 -22.98 -20.20 7.38
CA THR A 473 -22.28 -21.38 7.87
C THR A 473 -21.43 -21.00 9.07
N LEU A 474 -21.32 -21.91 10.01
CA LEU A 474 -20.50 -21.77 11.21
C LEU A 474 -19.67 -23.04 11.36
N GLU A 475 -18.39 -22.87 11.68
CA GLU A 475 -17.46 -23.96 11.94
C GLU A 475 -16.97 -23.80 13.38
N LEU A 476 -17.15 -24.85 14.19
CA LEU A 476 -16.76 -24.87 15.60
C LEU A 476 -15.63 -25.87 15.79
N ASP A 477 -14.53 -25.44 16.41
CA ASP A 477 -13.40 -26.31 16.74
C ASP A 477 -13.71 -27.08 18.04
N LEU A 478 -13.74 -28.41 17.94
CA LEU A 478 -13.93 -29.29 19.11
C LEU A 478 -12.58 -29.67 19.77
N GLY A 479 -11.45 -29.31 19.13
CA GLY A 479 -10.10 -29.68 19.53
C GLY A 479 -9.49 -30.79 18.67
N ASN A 480 -8.16 -30.94 18.75
CA ASN A 480 -7.39 -31.96 18.03
C ASN A 480 -7.61 -31.97 16.49
N GLY A 481 -7.93 -30.80 15.91
CA GLY A 481 -8.20 -30.67 14.47
C GLY A 481 -9.58 -31.16 14.04
N VAL A 482 -10.45 -31.55 14.97
CA VAL A 482 -11.83 -32.00 14.70
C VAL A 482 -12.77 -30.80 14.78
N ARG A 483 -13.56 -30.60 13.71
CA ARG A 483 -14.48 -29.47 13.56
C ARG A 483 -15.92 -29.94 13.43
N LEU A 484 -16.85 -29.09 13.83
CA LEU A 484 -18.29 -29.26 13.65
C LEU A 484 -18.82 -28.17 12.71
N ASP A 485 -19.29 -28.59 11.56
CA ASP A 485 -19.88 -27.71 10.54
C ASP A 485 -21.38 -27.56 10.77
N LEU A 486 -21.85 -26.32 10.75
CA LEU A 486 -23.21 -25.94 11.05
C LEU A 486 -23.78 -25.05 9.93
N VAL A 487 -25.05 -25.25 9.60
CA VAL A 487 -25.81 -24.46 8.62
C VAL A 487 -26.90 -23.69 9.34
N LEU A 488 -26.96 -22.37 9.11
CA LEU A 488 -28.02 -21.52 9.64
C LEU A 488 -29.34 -21.81 8.93
N LEU A 489 -30.31 -22.32 9.67
CA LEU A 489 -31.68 -22.50 9.24
C LEU A 489 -32.51 -21.28 9.64
N ARG A 490 -33.25 -20.76 8.66
CA ARG A 490 -34.02 -19.52 8.79
C ARG A 490 -35.37 -19.82 9.42
N PRO A 491 -35.98 -18.86 10.14
CA PRO A 491 -37.39 -18.96 10.47
C PRO A 491 -38.22 -19.15 9.20
N GLY A 492 -39.30 -19.89 9.31
CA GLY A 492 -40.19 -20.10 8.19
C GLY A 492 -41.36 -20.97 8.58
N ARG A 493 -42.20 -21.25 7.58
CA ARG A 493 -43.33 -22.14 7.69
C ARG A 493 -43.24 -23.25 6.67
N PHE A 494 -43.75 -24.43 6.99
CA PHE A 494 -43.85 -25.54 6.07
C PHE A 494 -45.04 -26.43 6.43
N LEU A 495 -45.41 -27.30 5.49
CA LEU A 495 -46.37 -28.37 5.75
C LEU A 495 -45.62 -29.59 6.27
N MET A 496 -45.88 -29.97 7.51
CA MET A 496 -45.30 -31.13 8.17
C MET A 496 -46.20 -32.35 7.97
N GLY A 497 -45.58 -33.51 7.73
CA GLY A 497 -46.27 -34.79 7.54
C GLY A 497 -46.58 -35.14 6.09
N SER A 498 -47.31 -36.23 5.91
CA SER A 498 -47.76 -36.73 4.60
C SER A 498 -49.09 -37.47 4.71
N THR A 499 -49.60 -37.95 3.56
CA THR A 499 -50.76 -38.86 3.49
C THR A 499 -50.37 -40.31 3.19
N ASN A 500 -49.07 -40.63 3.23
CA ASN A 500 -48.54 -41.95 2.83
C ASN A 500 -48.66 -42.99 3.95
N ALA A 501 -48.61 -42.57 5.21
CA ALA A 501 -48.78 -43.42 6.39
C ALA A 501 -49.66 -42.73 7.44
N GLU A 502 -50.29 -43.53 8.32
CA GLU A 502 -51.24 -43.04 9.34
C GLU A 502 -50.56 -42.14 10.37
N ASP A 503 -49.33 -42.49 10.77
CA ASP A 503 -48.54 -41.77 11.77
C ASP A 503 -47.81 -40.54 11.22
N GLU A 504 -47.76 -40.39 9.90
CA GLU A 504 -47.27 -39.19 9.20
C GLU A 504 -48.36 -38.11 9.06
N GLY A 505 -49.60 -38.40 9.47
CA GLY A 505 -50.75 -37.50 9.33
C GLY A 505 -51.32 -36.96 10.66
N PRO A 506 -52.18 -35.93 10.59
CA PRO A 506 -52.53 -35.17 9.40
C PRO A 506 -51.42 -34.19 8.99
N VAL A 507 -51.38 -33.87 7.69
CA VAL A 507 -50.56 -32.76 7.18
C VAL A 507 -51.04 -31.45 7.79
N HIS A 508 -50.14 -30.68 8.41
CA HIS A 508 -50.48 -29.43 9.10
C HIS A 508 -49.38 -28.37 8.95
N GLU A 509 -49.74 -27.09 9.12
CA GLU A 509 -48.76 -25.99 9.05
C GLU A 509 -47.93 -25.93 10.34
N VAL A 510 -46.61 -25.87 10.20
CA VAL A 510 -45.68 -25.63 11.31
C VAL A 510 -44.86 -24.39 11.03
N VAL A 511 -44.73 -23.53 12.03
CA VAL A 511 -43.88 -22.34 12.02
C VAL A 511 -42.66 -22.58 12.91
N ILE A 512 -41.47 -22.50 12.29
CA ILE A 512 -40.20 -22.35 13.00
C ILE A 512 -39.98 -20.86 13.23
N SER A 513 -40.09 -20.41 14.49
CA SER A 513 -40.18 -18.97 14.79
C SER A 513 -38.83 -18.28 14.92
N GLN A 514 -37.76 -19.03 15.24
CA GLN A 514 -36.42 -18.51 15.47
C GLN A 514 -35.39 -19.19 14.57
N PRO A 515 -34.33 -18.47 14.16
CA PRO A 515 -33.21 -19.09 13.48
C PRO A 515 -32.48 -20.03 14.45
N PHE A 516 -31.99 -21.14 13.92
CA PHE A 516 -31.11 -22.04 14.63
C PHE A 516 -30.10 -22.61 13.65
N TYR A 517 -28.98 -23.10 14.15
CA TYR A 517 -28.05 -23.85 13.32
C TYR A 517 -28.36 -25.34 13.43
N LEU A 518 -28.19 -26.07 12.34
CA LEU A 518 -28.22 -27.52 12.33
C LEU A 518 -26.88 -28.04 11.80
N GLY A 519 -26.42 -29.18 12.34
CA GLY A 519 -25.27 -29.92 11.82
C GLY A 519 -25.38 -30.07 10.32
N ARG A 520 -24.35 -29.64 9.59
CA ARG A 520 -24.28 -29.84 8.13
C ARG A 520 -24.34 -31.32 7.76
N TYR A 521 -23.83 -32.14 8.67
CA TYR A 521 -23.71 -33.59 8.62
C TYR A 521 -24.27 -34.20 9.91
N GLU A 522 -24.50 -35.50 9.90
CA GLU A 522 -24.60 -36.30 11.13
C GLU A 522 -23.32 -36.13 11.98
N VAL A 523 -23.40 -36.35 13.29
CA VAL A 523 -22.22 -36.33 14.16
C VAL A 523 -21.28 -37.45 13.76
N THR A 524 -20.02 -37.12 13.50
CA THR A 524 -19.03 -38.10 13.06
C THR A 524 -18.40 -38.86 14.23
N GLN A 525 -17.80 -40.01 13.92
CA GLN A 525 -17.08 -40.81 14.91
C GLN A 525 -15.91 -40.06 15.55
N ALA A 526 -15.20 -39.22 14.79
CA ALA A 526 -14.14 -38.38 15.34
C ALA A 526 -14.69 -37.32 16.32
N GLN A 527 -15.80 -36.67 15.98
CA GLN A 527 -16.46 -35.69 16.86
C GLN A 527 -16.94 -36.36 18.16
N TRP A 528 -17.56 -37.54 18.05
CA TRP A 528 -17.97 -38.32 19.21
C TRP A 528 -16.77 -38.73 20.07
N GLN A 529 -15.71 -39.27 19.47
CA GLN A 529 -14.50 -39.71 20.16
C GLN A 529 -13.83 -38.58 20.95
N VAL A 530 -13.77 -37.35 20.38
CA VAL A 530 -13.18 -36.19 21.07
C VAL A 530 -13.96 -35.81 22.33
N VAL A 531 -15.29 -35.89 22.31
CA VAL A 531 -16.15 -35.48 23.42
C VAL A 531 -16.36 -36.59 24.46
N MET A 532 -16.50 -37.84 23.99
CA MET A 532 -16.85 -38.99 24.83
C MET A 532 -15.65 -39.83 25.25
N GLY A 533 -14.53 -39.75 24.53
CA GLY A 533 -13.32 -40.53 24.79
C GLY A 533 -13.38 -41.99 24.31
N SER A 534 -14.45 -42.40 23.64
CA SER A 534 -14.64 -43.76 23.09
C SER A 534 -15.49 -43.71 21.82
N ASN A 535 -15.42 -44.75 20.98
CA ASN A 535 -16.18 -44.85 19.72
C ASN A 535 -16.99 -46.17 19.69
N PRO A 536 -18.31 -46.13 19.96
CA PRO A 536 -19.17 -47.32 20.04
C PRO A 536 -19.58 -47.90 18.68
N SER A 537 -19.33 -47.17 17.59
CA SER A 537 -19.82 -47.49 16.24
C SER A 537 -19.41 -48.89 15.77
N TRP A 538 -20.33 -49.63 15.16
CA TRP A 538 -20.04 -50.88 14.48
C TRP A 538 -19.11 -50.69 13.26
N PHE A 539 -19.47 -49.80 12.35
CA PHE A 539 -18.68 -49.49 11.16
C PHE A 539 -17.63 -48.45 11.52
N LYS A 540 -16.36 -48.66 11.16
CA LYS A 540 -15.27 -47.77 11.58
C LYS A 540 -14.87 -46.77 10.49
N GLY A 541 -14.72 -45.50 10.89
CA GLY A 541 -14.12 -44.45 10.07
C GLY A 541 -14.37 -43.07 10.65
N ASP A 542 -13.34 -42.24 10.76
CA ASP A 542 -13.39 -40.95 11.47
C ASP A 542 -14.48 -40.00 10.96
N ARG A 543 -14.74 -40.03 9.64
CA ARG A 543 -15.76 -39.22 8.96
C ARG A 543 -17.10 -39.92 8.73
N ARG A 544 -17.26 -41.16 9.18
CA ARG A 544 -18.56 -41.85 9.18
C ARG A 544 -19.43 -41.31 10.32
N PRO A 545 -20.76 -41.40 10.22
CA PRO A 545 -21.62 -41.08 11.35
C PRO A 545 -21.30 -41.99 12.54
N VAL A 546 -21.42 -41.46 13.75
CA VAL A 546 -21.45 -42.28 14.94
C VAL A 546 -22.79 -43.01 15.01
N GLU A 547 -22.74 -44.31 15.25
CA GLU A 547 -23.91 -45.17 15.45
C GLU A 547 -23.72 -46.09 16.66
N GLN A 548 -24.71 -46.94 16.96
CA GLN A 548 -24.79 -47.70 18.21
C GLN A 548 -24.85 -46.81 19.47
N VAL A 549 -25.46 -45.64 19.33
CA VAL A 549 -25.67 -44.67 20.41
C VAL A 549 -27.16 -44.57 20.75
N SER A 550 -27.46 -44.68 22.03
CA SER A 550 -28.81 -44.50 22.53
C SER A 550 -29.15 -43.02 22.71
N TRP A 551 -30.44 -42.68 22.70
CA TRP A 551 -30.91 -41.31 22.91
C TRP A 551 -30.34 -40.69 24.20
N ARG A 552 -30.23 -41.48 25.27
CA ARG A 552 -29.65 -41.05 26.55
C ARG A 552 -28.16 -40.73 26.46
N GLU A 553 -27.40 -41.46 25.65
CA GLU A 553 -25.98 -41.17 25.41
C GLU A 553 -25.80 -39.97 24.50
N CYS A 554 -26.68 -39.77 23.53
CA CYS A 554 -26.72 -38.54 22.74
C CYS A 554 -26.88 -37.31 23.64
N LEU A 555 -27.76 -37.37 24.65
CA LEU A 555 -27.89 -36.31 25.65
C LEU A 555 -26.64 -36.14 26.51
N GLU A 556 -25.94 -37.22 26.86
CA GLU A 556 -24.67 -37.10 27.61
C GLU A 556 -23.56 -36.47 26.75
N PHE A 557 -23.46 -36.86 25.47
CA PHE A 557 -22.58 -36.21 24.50
C PHE A 557 -22.88 -34.70 24.41
N ILE A 558 -24.16 -34.33 24.26
CA ILE A 558 -24.60 -32.92 24.24
C ILE A 558 -24.25 -32.20 25.54
N ARG A 559 -24.46 -32.83 26.71
CA ARG A 559 -24.11 -32.22 28.00
C ARG A 559 -22.61 -31.93 28.09
N ARG A 560 -21.76 -32.86 27.67
CA ARG A 560 -20.31 -32.66 27.66
C ARG A 560 -19.89 -31.60 26.67
N LEU A 561 -20.48 -31.60 25.47
CA LEU A 561 -20.24 -30.60 24.45
C LEU A 561 -20.64 -29.19 24.93
N ASN A 562 -21.78 -29.04 25.61
CA ASN A 562 -22.22 -27.77 26.21
C ASN A 562 -21.28 -27.27 27.32
N ARG A 563 -20.62 -28.17 28.08
CA ARG A 563 -19.61 -27.76 29.08
C ARG A 563 -18.35 -27.17 28.46
N MET A 564 -18.13 -27.34 27.14
CA MET A 564 -17.01 -26.70 26.44
C MET A 564 -17.23 -25.20 26.22
N GLY A 565 -18.42 -24.66 26.47
CA GLY A 565 -18.70 -23.22 26.40
C GLY A 565 -18.79 -22.66 24.99
N LEU A 566 -18.90 -23.52 23.97
CA LEU A 566 -18.98 -23.11 22.56
C LEU A 566 -20.37 -22.56 22.16
N GLY A 567 -21.39 -22.78 22.99
CA GLY A 567 -22.78 -22.37 22.78
C GLY A 567 -23.75 -23.41 23.32
N THR A 568 -25.00 -23.41 22.85
CA THR A 568 -26.02 -24.36 23.30
C THR A 568 -26.34 -25.37 22.20
N PHE A 569 -25.91 -26.61 22.39
CA PHE A 569 -26.25 -27.77 21.58
C PHE A 569 -27.43 -28.53 22.17
N ARG A 570 -28.21 -29.16 21.28
CA ARG A 570 -29.33 -30.05 21.59
C ARG A 570 -29.62 -30.99 20.42
N LEU A 571 -30.49 -31.97 20.63
CA LEU A 571 -31.14 -32.67 19.52
C LEU A 571 -32.12 -31.71 18.83
N PRO A 572 -32.30 -31.81 17.50
CA PRO A 572 -33.37 -31.09 16.82
C PRO A 572 -34.72 -31.58 17.34
N THR A 573 -35.74 -30.72 17.28
CA THR A 573 -37.11 -31.24 17.35
C THR A 573 -37.44 -31.99 16.06
N GLU A 574 -38.44 -32.85 16.10
CA GLU A 574 -38.91 -33.56 14.91
C GLU A 574 -39.32 -32.57 13.81
N ALA A 575 -40.00 -31.49 14.17
CA ALA A 575 -40.41 -30.46 13.23
C ALA A 575 -39.22 -29.68 12.64
N GLU A 576 -38.22 -29.35 13.45
CA GLU A 576 -36.99 -28.73 12.96
C GLU A 576 -36.24 -29.65 12.00
N TRP A 577 -36.21 -30.96 12.30
CA TRP A 577 -35.59 -31.95 11.44
C TRP A 577 -36.30 -32.06 10.09
N GLU A 578 -37.64 -32.17 10.08
CA GLU A 578 -38.40 -32.28 8.82
C GLU A 578 -38.34 -30.98 8.01
N TYR A 579 -38.42 -29.81 8.67
CA TYR A 579 -38.24 -28.50 8.04
C TYR A 579 -36.88 -28.43 7.33
N ALA A 580 -35.82 -28.85 8.04
CA ALA A 580 -34.46 -28.89 7.55
C ALA A 580 -34.30 -29.88 6.39
N CYS A 581 -34.89 -31.06 6.49
CA CYS A 581 -34.84 -32.12 5.48
C CYS A 581 -35.46 -31.62 4.18
N ARG A 582 -36.68 -31.08 4.26
CA ARG A 582 -37.44 -30.57 3.11
C ARG A 582 -36.76 -29.39 2.43
N ALA A 583 -36.14 -28.49 3.20
CA ALA A 583 -35.47 -27.29 2.68
C ALA A 583 -36.31 -26.47 1.68
N GLY A 584 -37.63 -26.38 1.93
CA GLY A 584 -38.61 -25.71 1.08
C GLY A 584 -39.31 -26.60 0.03
N SER A 585 -38.91 -27.86 -0.11
CA SER A 585 -39.59 -28.84 -0.97
C SER A 585 -40.85 -29.41 -0.31
N ALA A 586 -41.90 -29.61 -1.10
CA ALA A 586 -43.09 -30.38 -0.71
C ALA A 586 -43.01 -31.86 -1.14
N ALA A 587 -41.99 -32.24 -1.90
CA ALA A 587 -41.83 -33.59 -2.43
C ALA A 587 -41.42 -34.62 -1.35
N MET A 588 -41.52 -35.90 -1.71
CA MET A 588 -41.11 -37.05 -0.91
C MET A 588 -39.66 -36.94 -0.45
N TYR A 589 -38.76 -36.58 -1.37
CA TYR A 589 -37.35 -36.28 -1.07
C TYR A 589 -37.04 -34.82 -1.38
N SER A 590 -35.99 -34.29 -0.76
CA SER A 590 -35.53 -32.92 -1.00
C SER A 590 -35.09 -32.65 -2.46
N VAL A 591 -34.84 -33.71 -3.24
CA VAL A 591 -34.38 -33.63 -4.64
C VAL A 591 -35.45 -34.04 -5.66
N GLY A 592 -36.58 -34.62 -5.24
CA GLY A 592 -37.59 -35.16 -6.14
C GLY A 592 -38.65 -35.99 -5.43
N ASP A 593 -39.61 -36.50 -6.20
CA ASP A 593 -40.82 -37.18 -5.68
C ASP A 593 -40.88 -38.67 -6.08
N ARG A 594 -39.82 -39.18 -6.72
CA ARG A 594 -39.72 -40.57 -7.16
C ARG A 594 -38.58 -41.28 -6.44
N HIS A 595 -38.74 -42.57 -6.17
CA HIS A 595 -37.71 -43.38 -5.50
C HIS A 595 -36.36 -43.38 -6.24
N GLU A 596 -36.37 -43.19 -7.57
CA GLU A 596 -35.13 -43.09 -8.36
C GLU A 596 -34.35 -41.81 -8.06
N ASP A 597 -35.01 -40.75 -7.59
CA ASP A 597 -34.36 -39.46 -7.29
C ASP A 597 -33.52 -39.55 -6.00
N LEU A 598 -33.86 -40.49 -5.09
CA LEU A 598 -33.18 -40.71 -3.81
C LEU A 598 -31.68 -41.03 -3.98
N VAL A 599 -31.29 -41.68 -5.08
CA VAL A 599 -29.89 -42.06 -5.35
C VAL A 599 -28.94 -40.86 -5.40
N GLU A 600 -29.45 -39.67 -5.70
CA GLU A 600 -28.65 -38.44 -5.75
C GLU A 600 -28.24 -37.96 -4.36
N CYS A 601 -29.10 -38.14 -3.35
CA CYS A 601 -28.97 -37.51 -2.05
C CYS A 601 -28.77 -38.48 -0.88
N ALA A 602 -28.85 -39.80 -1.07
CA ALA A 602 -28.84 -40.78 0.02
C ALA A 602 -27.93 -42.00 -0.17
N TRP A 603 -27.54 -42.56 0.98
CA TRP A 603 -27.04 -43.94 1.10
C TRP A 603 -28.11 -44.80 1.76
N TYR A 604 -28.72 -45.70 1.02
CA TYR A 604 -29.83 -46.55 1.46
C TYR A 604 -29.61 -47.99 0.97
N HIS A 605 -30.49 -48.94 1.32
CA HIS A 605 -30.29 -50.37 1.08
C HIS A 605 -29.76 -50.70 -0.34
N ALA A 606 -30.31 -50.06 -1.37
CA ALA A 606 -29.97 -50.40 -2.75
C ALA A 606 -28.56 -49.95 -3.19
N ASN A 607 -27.94 -48.97 -2.52
CA ASN A 607 -26.66 -48.39 -2.95
C ASN A 607 -25.60 -48.28 -1.84
N SER A 608 -25.92 -48.60 -0.58
CA SER A 608 -25.01 -48.45 0.56
C SER A 608 -23.94 -49.55 0.65
N GLY A 609 -24.15 -50.70 -0.01
CA GLY A 609 -23.27 -51.85 0.15
C GLY A 609 -23.28 -52.42 1.58
N ASN A 610 -24.42 -52.30 2.28
CA ASN A 610 -24.64 -52.78 3.64
C ASN A 610 -23.71 -52.15 4.70
N CYS A 611 -23.40 -50.86 4.56
CA CYS A 611 -22.66 -50.13 5.58
C CYS A 611 -22.98 -48.63 5.54
N THR A 612 -22.63 -47.92 6.62
CA THR A 612 -22.62 -46.44 6.64
C THR A 612 -21.60 -45.89 5.62
N HIS A 613 -21.64 -44.60 5.34
CA HIS A 613 -20.65 -43.93 4.49
C HIS A 613 -20.12 -42.67 5.18
N GLU A 614 -19.02 -42.14 4.67
CA GLU A 614 -18.54 -40.86 5.17
C GLU A 614 -19.56 -39.76 4.84
N VAL A 615 -19.76 -38.86 5.80
CA VAL A 615 -20.73 -37.78 5.67
C VAL A 615 -20.39 -36.84 4.51
N GLY A 616 -21.42 -36.35 3.83
CA GLY A 616 -21.30 -35.36 2.78
C GLY A 616 -20.89 -35.88 1.40
N GLN A 617 -20.93 -37.20 1.19
CA GLN A 617 -20.61 -37.80 -0.11
C GLN A 617 -21.76 -37.74 -1.13
N ARG A 618 -22.99 -37.47 -0.68
CA ARG A 618 -24.17 -37.32 -1.52
C ARG A 618 -24.60 -35.87 -1.67
N ARG A 619 -25.44 -35.59 -2.68
CA ARG A 619 -25.92 -34.24 -3.01
C ARG A 619 -26.65 -33.64 -1.79
N PRO A 620 -26.29 -32.43 -1.35
CA PRO A 620 -27.03 -31.77 -0.28
C PRO A 620 -28.39 -31.27 -0.77
N ASN A 621 -29.30 -31.02 0.17
CA ASN A 621 -30.55 -30.31 -0.13
C ASN A 621 -30.31 -28.82 -0.44
N ALA A 622 -31.37 -28.08 -0.75
CA ALA A 622 -31.30 -26.66 -1.15
C ALA A 622 -30.64 -25.73 -0.12
N TRP A 623 -30.54 -26.16 1.14
CA TRP A 623 -29.92 -25.38 2.22
C TRP A 623 -28.48 -25.80 2.52
N GLY A 624 -27.98 -26.86 1.91
CA GLY A 624 -26.59 -27.32 2.08
C GLY A 624 -26.42 -28.40 3.16
N LEU A 625 -27.52 -28.96 3.67
CA LEU A 625 -27.49 -30.12 4.57
C LEU A 625 -27.34 -31.40 3.76
N HIS A 626 -26.45 -32.28 4.19
CA HIS A 626 -26.22 -33.58 3.58
C HIS A 626 -26.82 -34.69 4.44
N ASP A 627 -27.04 -35.85 3.82
CA ASP A 627 -27.41 -37.09 4.52
C ASP A 627 -28.70 -36.94 5.36
N MET A 628 -29.61 -36.06 4.92
CA MET A 628 -30.96 -35.95 5.51
C MET A 628 -31.87 -37.11 5.06
N HIS A 629 -31.42 -37.89 4.09
CA HIS A 629 -32.07 -39.10 3.60
C HIS A 629 -31.02 -40.23 3.61
N GLY A 630 -31.27 -41.31 4.35
CA GLY A 630 -30.38 -42.46 4.49
C GLY A 630 -29.15 -42.22 5.37
N ASN A 631 -28.12 -43.04 5.17
CA ASN A 631 -26.92 -43.20 6.00
C ASN A 631 -27.25 -43.73 7.41
N VAL A 632 -27.68 -42.90 8.35
CA VAL A 632 -28.26 -43.37 9.63
C VAL A 632 -29.54 -42.63 9.98
N TRP A 633 -30.44 -43.32 10.67
CA TRP A 633 -31.53 -42.69 11.40
C TRP A 633 -30.96 -41.68 12.39
N GLU A 634 -31.65 -40.55 12.57
CA GLU A 634 -31.23 -39.49 13.47
C GLU A 634 -32.21 -39.33 14.63
N TRP A 635 -31.70 -39.45 15.86
CA TRP A 635 -32.48 -39.18 17.07
C TRP A 635 -32.99 -37.73 17.12
N CYS A 636 -34.31 -37.56 17.33
CA CYS A 636 -34.93 -36.27 17.65
C CYS A 636 -35.21 -36.13 19.15
N HIS A 637 -35.47 -34.91 19.61
CA HIS A 637 -35.80 -34.66 21.02
C HIS A 637 -37.16 -35.25 21.43
N ASP A 638 -38.11 -35.22 20.51
CA ASP A 638 -39.53 -35.45 20.71
C ASP A 638 -39.85 -36.87 21.21
N ARG A 639 -40.87 -36.95 22.05
CA ARG A 639 -41.56 -38.22 22.32
C ARG A 639 -42.40 -38.59 21.11
N TYR A 640 -42.40 -39.86 20.74
CA TYR A 640 -43.23 -40.33 19.64
C TYR A 640 -44.73 -40.21 20.00
N GLY A 641 -45.54 -39.71 19.06
CA GLY A 641 -46.95 -39.40 19.27
C GLY A 641 -47.64 -38.86 18.01
N THR A 642 -48.97 -38.69 18.09
CA THR A 642 -49.82 -38.21 16.98
C THR A 642 -49.61 -36.74 16.68
N TYR A 643 -49.66 -36.35 15.40
CA TYR A 643 -49.75 -34.95 15.01
C TYR A 643 -51.10 -34.32 15.38
N THR A 644 -51.07 -33.03 15.69
CA THR A 644 -52.28 -32.22 15.88
C THR A 644 -52.78 -31.69 14.53
N SER A 645 -54.10 -31.57 14.34
CA SER A 645 -54.68 -31.08 13.09
C SER A 645 -54.58 -29.56 12.86
N GLY A 646 -54.14 -28.79 13.86
CA GLY A 646 -54.04 -27.32 13.80
C GLY A 646 -52.62 -26.82 13.52
N PRO A 647 -52.48 -25.55 13.09
CA PRO A 647 -51.17 -24.91 12.97
C PRO A 647 -50.40 -24.91 14.29
N ALA A 648 -49.10 -25.18 14.25
CA ALA A 648 -48.23 -25.21 15.42
C ALA A 648 -47.03 -24.26 15.26
N VAL A 649 -46.57 -23.69 16.37
CA VAL A 649 -45.35 -22.86 16.43
C VAL A 649 -44.33 -23.56 17.32
N ASP A 650 -43.15 -23.85 16.76
CA ASP A 650 -42.05 -24.58 17.41
C ASP A 650 -42.48 -25.82 18.22
N PRO A 651 -43.24 -26.78 17.62
CA PRO A 651 -43.71 -27.96 18.34
C PRO A 651 -42.54 -28.82 18.85
N ARG A 652 -42.72 -29.41 20.03
CA ARG A 652 -41.72 -30.26 20.73
C ARG A 652 -42.25 -31.68 21.01
N GLY A 653 -43.21 -32.12 20.20
CA GLY A 653 -43.90 -33.39 20.36
C GLY A 653 -45.02 -33.32 21.39
N VAL A 654 -45.42 -34.48 21.90
CA VAL A 654 -46.50 -34.59 22.89
C VAL A 654 -46.00 -34.33 24.32
N ASP A 655 -46.62 -33.37 25.01
CA ASP A 655 -46.43 -33.17 26.46
C ASP A 655 -47.13 -34.27 27.26
N GLY A 656 -46.62 -34.54 28.46
CA GLY A 656 -47.06 -35.64 29.33
C GLY A 656 -48.59 -35.81 29.41
N ASP A 657 -49.02 -37.06 29.24
CA ASP A 657 -50.38 -37.62 29.24
C ASP A 657 -51.01 -37.97 27.87
N ALA A 658 -50.35 -37.69 26.75
CA ALA A 658 -50.75 -38.29 25.47
C ALA A 658 -50.45 -39.80 25.48
N ARG A 659 -51.48 -40.64 25.25
CA ARG A 659 -51.28 -42.08 25.05
C ARG A 659 -50.39 -42.27 23.81
N PRO A 660 -49.26 -43.00 23.91
CA PRO A 660 -48.53 -43.42 22.73
C PRO A 660 -49.48 -44.11 21.76
N LEU A 661 -49.41 -43.77 20.47
CA LEU A 661 -49.95 -44.65 19.43
C LEU A 661 -49.20 -45.97 19.60
N GLY A 662 -49.91 -47.03 19.97
CA GLY A 662 -49.32 -48.33 20.23
C GLY A 662 -48.99 -48.57 21.70
N GLN A 663 -49.66 -49.56 22.29
CA GLN A 663 -49.02 -50.44 23.27
C GLN A 663 -47.92 -51.21 22.53
N ALA A 664 -46.85 -50.54 22.08
CA ALA A 664 -45.74 -51.19 21.42
C ALA A 664 -45.10 -52.12 22.46
N LEU A 665 -45.47 -53.38 22.34
CA LEU A 665 -44.95 -54.49 23.09
C LEU A 665 -43.54 -54.72 22.53
N TRP A 666 -42.52 -54.20 23.21
CA TRP A 666 -41.13 -54.47 22.84
C TRP A 666 -40.69 -55.79 23.47
N ALA A 667 -40.26 -56.75 22.64
CA ALA A 667 -39.74 -58.02 23.12
C ALA A 667 -38.34 -57.81 23.72
N ASP A 668 -38.16 -58.18 24.99
CA ASP A 668 -36.82 -58.33 25.55
C ASP A 668 -36.06 -59.49 24.88
N VAL A 669 -34.78 -59.67 25.22
CA VAL A 669 -33.93 -60.76 24.68
C VAL A 669 -34.51 -62.16 24.98
N ALA A 670 -35.47 -62.28 25.89
CA ALA A 670 -36.19 -63.51 26.23
C ALA A 670 -37.60 -63.60 25.59
N GLY A 671 -37.94 -62.69 24.66
CA GLY A 671 -39.23 -62.68 23.96
C GLY A 671 -40.40 -62.14 24.78
N ARG A 672 -40.14 -61.49 25.94
CA ARG A 672 -41.20 -60.91 26.77
C ARG A 672 -41.51 -59.49 26.35
N TYR A 673 -42.79 -59.25 26.12
CA TYR A 673 -43.27 -57.95 25.71
C TYR A 673 -43.50 -57.01 26.90
N THR A 674 -42.79 -55.88 26.94
CA THR A 674 -42.98 -54.83 27.96
C THR A 674 -43.48 -53.54 27.33
N ALA A 675 -44.44 -52.87 27.98
CA ALA A 675 -44.85 -51.53 27.59
C ALA A 675 -43.69 -50.55 27.81
N VAL A 676 -43.16 -49.97 26.73
CA VAL A 676 -42.11 -48.95 26.81
C VAL A 676 -42.76 -47.57 26.79
N GLN A 677 -42.58 -46.79 27.86
CA GLN A 677 -43.19 -45.46 28.02
C GLN A 677 -42.30 -44.30 27.54
N ASP A 678 -41.12 -44.59 27.00
CA ASP A 678 -40.10 -43.60 26.61
C ASP A 678 -39.64 -43.84 25.16
N LEU A 679 -40.61 -43.84 24.24
CA LEU A 679 -40.38 -43.90 22.80
C LEU A 679 -40.00 -42.52 22.27
N ARG A 680 -38.95 -42.49 21.45
CA ARG A 680 -38.37 -41.28 20.86
C ARG A 680 -38.40 -41.41 19.34
N VAL A 681 -38.57 -40.26 18.69
CA VAL A 681 -38.62 -40.19 17.24
C VAL A 681 -37.23 -40.37 16.64
N GLY A 682 -37.12 -41.25 15.65
CA GLY A 682 -36.01 -41.30 14.69
C GLY A 682 -36.47 -40.78 13.32
N ARG A 683 -35.59 -40.06 12.60
CA ARG A 683 -35.89 -39.54 11.25
C ARG A 683 -34.81 -39.87 10.21
N GLY A 684 -35.20 -39.90 8.93
CA GLY A 684 -34.28 -39.89 7.79
C GLY A 684 -34.04 -41.21 7.05
N GLY A 685 -34.32 -42.36 7.66
CA GLY A 685 -33.91 -43.64 7.09
C GLY A 685 -32.42 -43.92 7.29
N SER A 686 -31.96 -45.09 6.88
CA SER A 686 -30.56 -45.48 7.05
C SER A 686 -30.01 -46.28 5.87
N TRP A 687 -28.73 -46.63 5.95
CA TRP A 687 -28.04 -47.46 4.96
C TRP A 687 -28.70 -48.82 4.70
N CYS A 688 -29.47 -49.38 5.64
CA CYS A 688 -30.12 -50.68 5.50
C CYS A 688 -31.59 -50.60 5.10
N ASP A 689 -32.16 -49.40 5.06
CA ASP A 689 -33.59 -49.24 4.79
C ASP A 689 -33.87 -49.05 3.30
N ASP A 690 -35.07 -49.43 2.90
CA ASP A 690 -35.52 -49.14 1.55
C ASP A 690 -35.86 -47.65 1.39
N ALA A 691 -36.20 -47.28 0.16
CA ALA A 691 -36.44 -45.90 -0.16
C ALA A 691 -37.70 -45.32 0.52
N THR A 692 -38.70 -46.15 0.89
CA THR A 692 -39.93 -45.70 1.56
C THR A 692 -39.70 -45.20 2.99
N SER A 693 -38.68 -45.76 3.66
CA SER A 693 -38.26 -45.30 4.99
C SER A 693 -37.39 -44.04 4.96
N CYS A 694 -36.88 -43.65 3.79
CA CYS A 694 -35.99 -42.50 3.64
C CYS A 694 -36.72 -41.21 3.24
N THR A 695 -38.05 -41.17 3.28
CA THR A 695 -38.82 -39.98 2.87
C THR A 695 -38.75 -38.87 3.92
N SER A 696 -38.99 -37.63 3.50
CA SER A 696 -38.92 -36.45 4.39
C SER A 696 -39.89 -36.53 5.58
N ALA A 697 -41.04 -37.17 5.38
CA ALA A 697 -42.10 -37.27 6.39
C ALA A 697 -42.01 -38.54 7.24
N HIS A 698 -41.26 -39.56 6.81
CA HIS A 698 -41.21 -40.85 7.49
C HIS A 698 -40.70 -40.69 8.93
N ARG A 699 -41.33 -41.44 9.84
CA ARG A 699 -41.07 -41.41 11.27
C ARG A 699 -40.80 -42.82 11.74
N ASP A 700 -39.83 -42.96 12.64
CA ASP A 700 -39.59 -44.21 13.33
C ASP A 700 -39.73 -44.01 14.85
N GLU A 701 -40.18 -45.06 15.55
CA GLU A 701 -40.33 -45.07 17.00
C GLU A 701 -39.34 -46.03 17.64
N ASN A 702 -38.48 -45.51 18.53
CA ASN A 702 -37.50 -46.34 19.19
C ASN A 702 -37.50 -46.09 20.70
N PRO A 703 -37.40 -47.15 21.54
CA PRO A 703 -37.07 -46.97 22.95
C PRO A 703 -35.83 -46.09 23.13
N ALA A 704 -35.86 -45.15 24.08
CA ALA A 704 -34.71 -44.26 24.35
C ALA A 704 -33.40 -45.01 24.72
N SER A 705 -33.47 -46.30 25.02
CA SER A 705 -32.33 -47.20 25.28
C SER A 705 -31.79 -47.92 24.05
N THR A 706 -32.49 -47.86 22.91
CA THR A 706 -32.12 -48.57 21.68
C THR A 706 -30.77 -48.10 21.18
N ARG A 707 -29.95 -49.05 20.74
CA ARG A 707 -28.71 -48.83 20.01
C ARG A 707 -28.78 -49.66 18.75
N SER A 708 -28.47 -49.08 17.61
CA SER A 708 -28.46 -49.80 16.33
C SER A 708 -27.29 -49.33 15.48
N PRO A 709 -26.68 -50.20 14.65
CA PRO A 709 -25.70 -49.80 13.65
C PRO A 709 -26.26 -48.90 12.53
N SER A 710 -27.57 -48.65 12.54
CA SER A 710 -28.27 -47.75 11.63
C SER A 710 -28.78 -46.47 12.30
N LEU A 711 -28.45 -46.21 13.57
CA LEU A 711 -29.04 -45.11 14.36
C LEU A 711 -27.96 -44.25 15.02
N GLY A 712 -27.97 -42.96 14.69
CA GLY A 712 -27.04 -41.93 15.15
C GLY A 712 -27.75 -40.64 15.55
N LEU A 713 -27.11 -39.49 15.31
CA LEU A 713 -27.63 -38.18 15.69
C LEU A 713 -27.10 -37.04 14.83
N ARG A 714 -27.86 -35.94 14.82
CA ARG A 714 -27.46 -34.62 14.34
C ARG A 714 -27.71 -33.58 15.42
N LEU A 715 -26.94 -32.49 15.41
CA LEU A 715 -27.01 -31.45 16.43
C LEU A 715 -27.75 -30.22 15.92
N ALA A 716 -28.68 -29.70 16.71
CA ALA A 716 -29.13 -28.32 16.63
C ALA A 716 -28.29 -27.45 17.58
N TYR A 717 -28.03 -26.20 17.18
CA TYR A 717 -27.15 -25.28 17.90
C TYR A 717 -27.68 -23.84 17.90
N THR A 718 -27.55 -23.19 19.04
CA THR A 718 -27.77 -21.75 19.21
C THR A 718 -26.50 -21.11 19.73
N PRO A 719 -25.97 -20.05 19.07
CA PRO A 719 -24.78 -19.37 19.55
C PRO A 719 -25.02 -18.73 20.92
N PRO A 720 -23.96 -18.56 21.73
CA PRO A 720 -24.08 -17.84 22.99
C PRO A 720 -24.55 -16.40 22.73
N PRO A 721 -25.36 -15.80 23.63
CA PRO A 721 -25.74 -14.41 23.50
C PRO A 721 -24.50 -13.53 23.37
N SER A 722 -24.56 -12.55 22.45
CA SER A 722 -23.46 -11.64 22.10
C SER A 722 -22.95 -10.91 23.36
N GLY A 723 -21.86 -11.42 23.93
CA GLY A 723 -21.27 -10.94 25.18
C GLY A 723 -20.35 -11.96 25.88
N ALA A 724 -20.47 -13.25 25.57
CA ALA A 724 -19.64 -14.31 26.19
C ALA A 724 -18.48 -14.83 25.31
N ALA A 725 -18.37 -14.39 24.05
CA ALA A 725 -17.39 -14.91 23.08
C ALA A 725 -16.01 -14.22 23.12
N GLY A 726 -15.75 -13.35 24.10
CA GLY A 726 -14.44 -12.79 24.36
C GLY A 726 -13.90 -13.34 25.68
N HIS A 727 -12.92 -14.23 25.60
CA HIS A 727 -12.07 -14.82 26.67
C HIS A 727 -12.10 -16.35 26.70
N ALA A 728 -11.71 -16.96 25.59
CA ALA A 728 -11.14 -18.32 25.60
C ALA A 728 -9.92 -18.38 24.69
N GLU A 729 -8.97 -17.45 24.87
CA GLU A 729 -7.58 -17.71 24.47
C GLU A 729 -7.02 -18.76 25.44
N ARG A 730 -6.92 -20.00 24.95
CA ARG A 730 -6.21 -21.09 25.65
C ARG A 730 -4.73 -20.73 25.77
N ALA A 731 -4.24 -20.67 27.01
CA ALA A 731 -2.82 -20.71 27.31
C ALA A 731 -2.21 -22.08 26.89
N PRO A 732 -0.98 -22.12 26.37
CA PRO A 732 -0.37 -23.36 25.90
C PRO A 732 0.31 -24.13 27.05
N GLY A 733 0.06 -25.45 27.09
CA GLY A 733 1.02 -26.45 27.56
C GLY A 733 1.08 -26.72 29.06
N THR A 734 0.49 -27.83 29.48
CA THR A 734 1.07 -28.69 30.54
C THR A 734 0.63 -30.13 30.28
N HIS A 735 1.61 -31.03 30.11
CA HIS A 735 1.41 -32.47 29.97
C HIS A 735 0.69 -33.06 31.18
N PRO A 736 -0.14 -34.12 31.02
CA PRO A 736 -0.64 -34.87 32.16
C PRO A 736 0.50 -35.75 32.70
N GLY A 737 1.06 -35.34 33.84
CA GLY A 737 1.92 -36.18 34.66
C GLY A 737 1.18 -37.42 35.14
N LYS A 738 1.82 -38.57 34.94
CA LYS A 738 1.49 -39.91 35.43
C LYS A 738 1.02 -39.90 36.91
N PRO A 739 0.01 -40.70 37.31
CA PRO A 739 -0.40 -40.75 38.72
C PRO A 739 0.64 -41.55 39.53
N ALA A 740 1.19 -40.94 40.56
CA ALA A 740 1.92 -41.63 41.63
C ALA A 740 0.92 -42.05 42.71
N ALA A 741 1.18 -43.24 43.26
CA ALA A 741 0.41 -43.93 44.28
C ALA A 741 0.49 -43.26 45.66
N ASP A 742 -0.47 -43.64 46.50
CA ASP A 742 -0.52 -43.56 47.96
C ASP A 742 -0.37 -42.17 48.62
N GLU A 743 -1.44 -41.74 49.28
CA GLU A 743 -1.49 -41.70 50.75
C GLU A 743 -2.90 -41.25 51.21
N THR A 744 -3.60 -42.15 51.90
CA THR A 744 -4.66 -41.79 52.87
C THR A 744 -4.12 -40.83 53.92
N PRO A 745 -4.94 -39.91 54.47
CA PRO A 745 -5.54 -40.22 55.77
C PRO A 745 -6.96 -39.66 56.01
N GLU A 746 -7.73 -40.49 56.72
CA GLU A 746 -8.60 -40.19 57.87
C GLU A 746 -9.55 -38.97 57.86
N ALA A 747 -10.83 -39.33 57.90
CA ALA A 747 -11.81 -38.95 58.93
C ALA A 747 -11.79 -37.52 59.50
N GLN A 748 -12.84 -36.75 59.14
CA GLN A 748 -13.80 -36.16 60.07
C GLN A 748 -15.10 -35.81 59.35
#